data_AF-A0A4Q1AV37-F1
#
_entry.id   AF-A0A4Q1AV37-F1
#
_cell.length_a   1.000
_cell.length_b   1.000
_cell.length_c   1.000
_cell.angle_alpha   90.00
_cell.angle_beta   90.00
_cell.angle_gamma   90.00
#
_symmetry.space_group_name_H-M   'P 1'
#
loop_
_entity.id
_entity.type
_entity.pdbx_description
1 polymer ?
#
loop_
_entity_poly.entity_id
_entity_poly.type
_entity_poly.pdbx_seq_one_letter_code
_entity_poly.pdbx_strand_id
1 'polypeptide(L)'
;MKYSNIFIKYIFVFILFVSSLFATKLENMSLRLQWKHQFEFAGFYAAKELGYYKEAGINLDILEYDSNIDIFEEIVNNKVDFAIWGSGVIEKAMNGESIVLLANYFKRSPLAIITNPDIRFPSELKGKSLMIAKKDHESANYHQMFKFFDMNMNDMKLIPSSFNIQDFIDKKIDAYSSFLTNEIYLLQEKGIQYNILDPSNYGVELYDVNLFTSKKVLKENPELVKKFIEATNKGWDYALKNKEELVNLILEKYNTQNKTKNHLLYEAKETTRMMLPKTYPIGSIDLKKVERIGSVFVEMGMSEPFHNYKSIVYIENKPQINLTKQELNYIKNNKSIPISVMKDFYPFSAKLDGKYLGFVNDLIDLLSKKTGLKFEKKTGEWVENLNKFRNKESFVIADISYKKEREPFTLFTEPYYQIPTLIFVRNDFKNYKGIESLKGKKIGIQKDIFYAKEMSELEEVELFINESIEEMAKALSYGQIDAAIMNLLTMNHYIIKNSLINIKAIDELTLPTVNKEDLRFGVNPDKPILFSIIQKGLASISHKEWNKITHNWIGIQQIYQNSNMSLLEEKTVKEPSITKQKELTNKELINLTKKEENYLKNKTLKMCVAPNWMPFGALDENNNFEGFGADINKIIAKKLNKEIIITNSKSWQESLEKAKNKECDILSLVKNTKDRRKYLKFTQELIFLPYVVVSKKENLFIDDFNEIKNKKFAIVKGYSAENDLKQLYPEAKILIVKSAKEALEKVQKGEVFGYIDATAAIGYAMEKYGFYDLKIISKLPIGYNLSFGVNKDDTVLFNIFKKVVTDIDKKKVAQIYKKWVALKQEKVVDYSLIWKIIGITLFIILIISYWNTKLIFAKKEIEKSNKLLEKAKLDIEKKNKELEQLATTDKLTGIYNRAKLDELLQNEINRSERFNHNFGLCILDIDFFKKVNDTFGHQVGDKVLIEFSNILKNHTRKTDIIGRWGGEEFILIIPEAKQEGISKLIEHLKSIIENTHFCKVGKKTASFGLTFYIKNDTSESMLKRADDALYQAKNKGRNRIVQI
;
A
#
# COMPACT_ATOMS: atom_id res chain seq x y z
N MET A 1 -38.84 -17.15 63.65
CA MET A 1 -38.51 -16.35 62.45
C MET A 1 -37.39 -15.29 62.69
N LYS A 2 -36.34 -15.55 63.48
CA LYS A 2 -35.21 -14.60 63.66
C LYS A 2 -33.84 -15.08 63.16
N TYR A 3 -33.68 -16.37 62.84
CA TYR A 3 -32.40 -16.94 62.39
C TYR A 3 -32.25 -17.08 60.86
N SER A 4 -33.34 -16.97 60.09
CA SER A 4 -33.29 -17.12 58.62
C SER A 4 -32.71 -15.88 57.90
N ASN A 5 -32.95 -14.67 58.41
CA ASN A 5 -32.44 -13.43 57.79
C ASN A 5 -30.94 -13.20 58.00
N ILE A 6 -30.34 -13.79 59.02
CA ILE A 6 -28.90 -13.64 59.31
C ILE A 6 -28.09 -14.57 58.38
N PHE A 7 -28.54 -15.81 58.18
CA PHE A 7 -27.88 -16.76 57.30
C PHE A 7 -27.91 -16.34 55.82
N ILE A 8 -29.04 -15.76 55.37
CA ILE A 8 -29.17 -15.20 54.01
C ILE A 8 -28.25 -13.99 53.83
N LYS A 9 -28.11 -13.11 54.84
CA LYS A 9 -27.14 -12.00 54.80
C LYS A 9 -25.70 -12.48 54.74
N TYR A 10 -25.32 -13.52 55.49
CA TYR A 10 -23.96 -14.07 55.41
C TYR A 10 -23.69 -14.77 54.08
N ILE A 11 -24.67 -15.44 53.48
CA ILE A 11 -24.55 -15.98 52.13
C ILE A 11 -24.41 -14.86 51.10
N PHE A 12 -25.18 -13.77 51.21
CA PHE A 12 -25.07 -12.63 50.30
C PHE A 12 -23.72 -11.90 50.43
N VAL A 13 -23.24 -11.71 51.67
CA VAL A 13 -21.93 -11.11 51.93
C VAL A 13 -20.81 -12.04 51.50
N PHE A 14 -20.94 -13.35 51.68
CA PHE A 14 -19.96 -14.34 51.22
C PHE A 14 -19.94 -14.46 49.68
N ILE A 15 -21.11 -14.41 49.00
CA ILE A 15 -21.20 -14.34 47.54
C ILE A 15 -20.60 -13.04 47.01
N LEU A 16 -20.83 -11.90 47.68
CA LEU A 16 -20.19 -10.63 47.34
C LEU A 16 -18.66 -10.68 47.56
N PHE A 17 -18.20 -11.30 48.65
CA PHE A 17 -16.77 -11.45 48.95
C PHE A 17 -16.07 -12.40 47.97
N VAL A 18 -16.71 -13.53 47.63
CA VAL A 18 -16.21 -14.49 46.62
C VAL A 18 -16.22 -13.85 45.23
N SER A 19 -17.24 -13.05 44.88
CA SER A 19 -17.24 -12.32 43.59
C SER A 19 -16.14 -11.26 43.50
N SER A 20 -15.74 -10.64 44.61
CA SER A 20 -14.61 -9.69 44.65
C SER A 20 -13.23 -10.37 44.60
N LEU A 21 -13.13 -11.65 45.04
CA LEU A 21 -11.92 -12.45 44.94
C LEU A 21 -11.63 -12.98 43.52
N PHE A 22 -12.61 -12.88 42.60
CA PHE A 22 -12.48 -13.26 41.18
C PHE A 22 -12.43 -12.07 40.22
N ALA A 23 -12.30 -10.83 40.71
CA ALA A 23 -12.10 -9.67 39.84
C ALA A 23 -10.70 -9.74 39.20
N THR A 24 -10.64 -10.18 37.94
CA THR A 24 -9.42 -10.15 37.12
C THR A 24 -8.99 -8.70 36.93
N LYS A 25 -7.78 -8.36 37.40
CA LYS A 25 -7.17 -7.05 37.14
C LYS A 25 -7.06 -6.85 35.63
N LEU A 26 -7.74 -5.84 35.09
CA LEU A 26 -7.67 -5.52 33.67
C LEU A 26 -6.32 -4.89 33.34
N GLU A 27 -5.70 -5.34 32.24
CA GLU A 27 -4.50 -4.70 31.70
C GLU A 27 -4.90 -3.54 30.78
N ASN A 28 -4.36 -2.35 31.05
CA ASN A 28 -4.58 -1.18 30.20
C ASN A 28 -3.74 -1.33 28.94
N MET A 29 -4.39 -1.24 27.78
CA MET A 29 -3.79 -1.38 26.47
C MET A 29 -4.30 -0.26 25.57
N SER A 30 -3.53 0.06 24.53
CA SER A 30 -3.83 1.14 23.60
C SER A 30 -3.82 0.67 22.14
N LEU A 31 -4.74 1.20 21.33
CA LEU A 31 -4.84 0.95 19.90
C LEU A 31 -4.83 2.28 19.13
N ARG A 32 -3.84 2.48 18.25
CA ARG A 32 -3.79 3.62 17.33
C ARG A 32 -4.47 3.30 15.99
N LEU A 33 -5.43 4.13 15.61
CA LEU A 33 -6.11 4.04 14.31
C LEU A 33 -5.27 4.69 13.20
N GLN A 34 -5.37 4.15 11.97
CA GLN A 34 -4.74 4.74 10.78
C GLN A 34 -5.47 5.98 10.23
N TRP A 35 -6.67 6.26 10.75
CA TRP A 35 -7.51 7.37 10.35
C TRP A 35 -8.45 7.86 11.46
N LYS A 36 -9.32 8.80 11.11
CA LYS A 36 -10.40 9.35 11.94
C LYS A 36 -11.52 8.32 12.16
N HIS A 37 -12.27 8.46 13.25
CA HIS A 37 -13.31 7.51 13.63
C HIS A 37 -14.37 7.35 12.53
N GLN A 38 -14.64 6.10 12.13
CA GLN A 38 -15.59 5.73 11.08
C GLN A 38 -15.87 4.21 11.07
N PHE A 39 -16.77 3.71 10.21
CA PHE A 39 -17.16 2.30 10.19
C PHE A 39 -16.01 1.34 9.80
N GLU A 40 -14.94 1.87 9.18
CA GLU A 40 -13.70 1.13 8.91
C GLU A 40 -13.10 0.43 10.15
N PHE A 41 -13.37 0.94 11.35
CA PHE A 41 -12.85 0.39 12.61
C PHE A 41 -13.94 -0.22 13.50
N ALA A 42 -15.13 -0.48 12.93
CA ALA A 42 -16.32 -0.86 13.67
C ALA A 42 -16.13 -2.12 14.54
N GLY A 43 -15.35 -3.10 14.08
CA GLY A 43 -15.06 -4.29 14.88
C GLY A 43 -14.33 -4.03 16.20
N PHE A 44 -13.44 -3.01 16.23
CA PHE A 44 -12.75 -2.61 17.45
C PHE A 44 -13.69 -1.92 18.43
N TYR A 45 -14.60 -1.08 17.92
CA TYR A 45 -15.64 -0.44 18.73
C TYR A 45 -16.60 -1.46 19.33
N ALA A 46 -17.09 -2.39 18.51
CA ALA A 46 -17.95 -3.48 18.98
C ALA A 46 -17.25 -4.32 20.07
N ALA A 47 -15.99 -4.70 19.87
CA ALA A 47 -15.23 -5.46 20.86
C ALA A 47 -15.04 -4.71 22.19
N LYS A 48 -14.88 -3.38 22.14
CA LYS A 48 -14.77 -2.53 23.34
C LYS A 48 -16.10 -2.37 24.05
N GLU A 49 -17.13 -1.95 23.33
CA GLU A 49 -18.41 -1.55 23.91
C GLU A 49 -19.28 -2.74 24.35
N LEU A 50 -19.17 -3.88 23.65
CA LEU A 50 -19.84 -5.12 24.06
C LEU A 50 -19.06 -5.90 25.12
N GLY A 51 -17.90 -5.40 25.54
CA GLY A 51 -17.13 -5.99 26.64
C GLY A 51 -16.23 -7.17 26.26
N TYR A 52 -16.08 -7.54 24.99
CA TYR A 52 -15.20 -8.64 24.57
C TYR A 52 -13.73 -8.42 25.00
N TYR A 53 -13.23 -7.19 24.99
CA TYR A 53 -11.91 -6.90 25.55
C TYR A 53 -11.88 -7.06 27.08
N LYS A 54 -12.93 -6.64 27.80
CA LYS A 54 -13.01 -6.79 29.26
C LYS A 54 -13.07 -8.27 29.67
N GLU A 55 -13.83 -9.09 28.95
CA GLU A 55 -13.86 -10.55 29.10
C GLU A 55 -12.47 -11.18 28.86
N ALA A 56 -11.70 -10.61 27.93
CA ALA A 56 -10.32 -11.00 27.66
C ALA A 56 -9.31 -10.49 28.71
N GLY A 57 -9.73 -9.69 29.70
CA GLY A 57 -8.86 -9.09 30.71
C GLY A 57 -8.18 -7.79 30.25
N ILE A 58 -8.69 -7.14 29.21
CA ILE A 58 -8.10 -5.96 28.57
C ILE A 58 -9.02 -4.74 28.77
N ASN A 59 -8.45 -3.64 29.25
CA ASN A 59 -9.07 -2.32 29.18
C ASN A 59 -8.43 -1.54 28.03
N LEU A 60 -9.17 -1.37 26.92
CA LEU A 60 -8.62 -0.80 25.69
C LEU A 60 -8.95 0.69 25.53
N ASP A 61 -7.91 1.51 25.35
CA ASP A 61 -8.00 2.88 24.87
C ASP A 61 -7.79 2.93 23.35
N ILE A 62 -8.74 3.53 22.63
CA ILE A 62 -8.66 3.67 21.16
C ILE A 62 -8.29 5.12 20.87
N LEU A 63 -7.12 5.29 20.25
CA LEU A 63 -6.54 6.58 19.93
C LEU A 63 -6.73 6.87 18.44
N GLU A 64 -7.35 8.00 18.14
CA GLU A 64 -7.58 8.45 16.77
C GLU A 64 -6.25 8.84 16.08
N TYR A 65 -6.26 8.90 14.75
CA TYR A 65 -5.13 9.36 13.93
C TYR A 65 -4.77 10.83 14.18
N ASP A 66 -3.46 11.09 14.26
CA ASP A 66 -2.84 12.41 14.33
C ASP A 66 -1.76 12.52 13.24
N SER A 67 -1.85 13.55 12.40
CA SER A 67 -0.92 13.77 11.28
C SER A 67 0.50 14.12 11.70
N ASN A 68 0.72 14.52 12.96
CA ASN A 68 2.03 14.87 13.50
C ASN A 68 2.78 13.67 14.09
N ILE A 69 2.14 12.50 14.14
CA ILE A 69 2.68 11.30 14.79
C ILE A 69 3.06 10.26 13.73
N ASP A 70 4.26 9.68 13.87
CA ASP A 70 4.65 8.47 13.16
C ASP A 70 4.19 7.24 13.97
N ILE A 71 3.21 6.52 13.44
CA ILE A 71 2.61 5.34 14.09
C ILE A 71 3.64 4.22 14.28
N PHE A 72 4.57 4.04 13.34
CA PHE A 72 5.60 2.99 13.44
C PHE A 72 6.57 3.32 14.57
N GLU A 73 6.94 4.59 14.71
CA GLU A 73 7.80 5.06 15.79
C GLU A 73 7.14 4.86 17.17
N GLU A 74 5.84 5.15 17.32
CA GLU A 74 5.11 4.91 18.57
C GLU A 74 5.09 3.44 18.97
N ILE A 75 4.88 2.53 18.00
CA ILE A 75 4.84 1.09 18.25
C ILE A 75 6.23 0.55 18.60
N VAL A 76 7.27 0.92 17.84
CA VAL A 76 8.65 0.46 18.10
C VAL A 76 9.14 0.94 19.47
N ASN A 77 8.78 2.18 19.86
CA ASN A 77 9.11 2.75 21.17
C ASN A 77 8.16 2.31 22.30
N ASN A 78 7.12 1.50 22.01
CA ASN A 78 6.09 1.04 22.94
C ASN A 78 5.36 2.19 23.67
N LYS A 79 5.13 3.31 22.96
CA LYS A 79 4.21 4.37 23.43
C LYS A 79 2.76 3.93 23.25
N VAL A 80 2.50 3.08 22.25
CA VAL A 80 1.22 2.45 21.97
C VAL A 80 1.44 0.94 21.82
N ASP A 81 0.47 0.13 22.25
CA ASP A 81 0.58 -1.34 22.24
C ASP A 81 0.23 -1.94 20.87
N PHE A 82 -0.83 -1.44 20.23
CA PHE A 82 -1.33 -1.92 18.95
C PHE A 82 -1.59 -0.78 17.98
N ALA A 83 -1.42 -1.04 16.69
CA ALA A 83 -1.78 -0.08 15.65
C ALA A 83 -2.41 -0.76 14.44
N ILE A 84 -3.13 0.04 13.67
CA ILE A 84 -3.66 -0.33 12.36
C ILE A 84 -2.88 0.45 11.30
N TRP A 85 -2.53 -0.20 10.19
CA TRP A 85 -1.99 0.49 9.02
C TRP A 85 -2.25 -0.26 7.70
N GLY A 86 -1.96 0.37 6.56
CA GLY A 86 -2.03 -0.24 5.24
C GLY A 86 -0.93 -1.29 5.00
N SER A 87 -0.74 -1.70 3.76
CA SER A 87 0.28 -2.72 3.41
C SER A 87 1.74 -2.32 3.72
N GLY A 88 2.01 -1.05 4.03
CA GLY A 88 3.33 -0.58 4.46
C GLY A 88 3.88 -1.30 5.69
N VAL A 89 3.03 -1.89 6.54
CA VAL A 89 3.49 -2.75 7.66
C VAL A 89 4.41 -3.87 7.19
N ILE A 90 4.10 -4.47 6.03
CA ILE A 90 4.88 -5.57 5.47
C ILE A 90 6.25 -5.07 5.00
N GLU A 91 6.29 -3.92 4.31
CA GLU A 91 7.52 -3.27 3.86
C GLU A 91 8.43 -2.90 5.04
N LYS A 92 7.88 -2.22 6.06
CA LYS A 92 8.62 -1.87 7.29
C LYS A 92 9.19 -3.09 8.01
N ALA A 93 8.40 -4.16 8.13
CA ALA A 93 8.85 -5.38 8.76
C ALA A 93 9.94 -6.12 7.94
N MET A 94 9.84 -6.10 6.60
CA MET A 94 10.88 -6.63 5.69
C MET A 94 12.18 -5.83 5.80
N ASN A 95 12.08 -4.52 5.96
CA ASN A 95 13.19 -3.58 6.13
C ASN A 95 13.78 -3.58 7.56
N GLY A 96 13.34 -4.51 8.42
CA GLY A 96 13.98 -4.80 9.69
C GLY A 96 13.38 -4.09 10.91
N GLU A 97 12.30 -3.33 10.76
CA GLU A 97 11.61 -2.74 11.91
C GLU A 97 11.12 -3.84 12.87
N SER A 98 11.17 -3.56 14.18
CA SER A 98 10.87 -4.53 15.24
C SER A 98 9.37 -4.69 15.47
N ILE A 99 8.64 -4.98 14.40
CA ILE A 99 7.17 -5.10 14.36
C ILE A 99 6.74 -6.46 13.82
N VAL A 100 5.49 -6.82 14.08
CA VAL A 100 4.88 -8.08 13.65
C VAL A 100 3.42 -7.85 13.25
N LEU A 101 3.06 -8.33 12.07
CA LEU A 101 1.69 -8.30 11.55
C LEU A 101 0.83 -9.34 12.29
N LEU A 102 -0.21 -8.91 13.00
CA LEU A 102 -1.04 -9.75 13.86
C LEU A 102 -2.29 -10.29 13.17
N ALA A 103 -3.03 -9.41 12.48
CA ALA A 103 -4.26 -9.75 11.78
C ALA A 103 -4.48 -8.81 10.59
N ASN A 104 -5.28 -9.23 9.61
CA ASN A 104 -5.71 -8.37 8.50
C ASN A 104 -7.24 -8.39 8.36
N TYR A 105 -7.84 -7.20 8.27
CA TYR A 105 -9.29 -7.05 8.14
C TYR A 105 -9.72 -6.71 6.72
N PHE A 106 -9.00 -5.83 6.01
CA PHE A 106 -9.35 -5.50 4.62
C PHE A 106 -8.45 -6.27 3.65
N LYS A 107 -9.09 -7.18 2.89
CA LYS A 107 -8.42 -8.03 1.90
C LYS A 107 -8.09 -7.28 0.63
N ARG A 108 -8.67 -6.09 0.45
CA ARG A 108 -8.42 -5.15 -0.64
C ARG A 108 -8.31 -3.75 -0.06
N SER A 109 -7.32 -2.99 -0.52
CA SER A 109 -7.22 -1.58 -0.16
C SER A 109 -8.37 -0.78 -0.77
N PRO A 110 -9.04 0.10 0.01
CA PRO A 110 -10.09 0.98 -0.49
C PRO A 110 -9.52 2.22 -1.19
N LEU A 111 -8.20 2.38 -1.26
CA LEU A 111 -7.53 3.55 -1.81
C LEU A 111 -7.75 3.64 -3.33
N ALA A 112 -8.28 4.77 -3.81
CA ALA A 112 -8.55 5.03 -5.22
C ALA A 112 -8.39 6.52 -5.56
N ILE A 113 -8.28 6.85 -6.85
CA ILE A 113 -8.25 8.23 -7.31
C ILE A 113 -9.59 8.57 -7.94
N ILE A 114 -10.26 9.58 -7.41
CA ILE A 114 -11.46 10.18 -8.00
C ILE A 114 -11.01 11.24 -9.01
N THR A 115 -11.59 11.25 -10.20
CA THR A 115 -11.23 12.19 -11.26
C THR A 115 -12.46 12.86 -11.87
N ASN A 116 -12.27 14.00 -12.51
CA ASN A 116 -13.30 14.60 -13.35
C ASN A 116 -13.72 13.62 -14.48
N PRO A 117 -14.99 13.66 -14.96
CA PRO A 117 -15.51 12.69 -15.95
C PRO A 117 -14.76 12.63 -17.29
N ASP A 118 -13.99 13.67 -17.62
CA ASP A 118 -13.13 13.76 -18.80
C ASP A 118 -11.81 12.97 -18.66
N ILE A 119 -11.41 12.61 -17.44
CA ILE A 119 -10.24 11.78 -17.15
C ILE A 119 -10.71 10.38 -16.81
N ARG A 120 -10.43 9.41 -17.69
CA ARG A 120 -10.95 8.02 -17.62
C ARG A 120 -9.85 6.99 -17.39
N PHE A 121 -8.60 7.34 -17.70
CA PHE A 121 -7.44 6.46 -17.54
C PHE A 121 -6.33 7.14 -16.74
N PRO A 122 -5.50 6.37 -16.00
CA PRO A 122 -4.35 6.94 -15.29
C PRO A 122 -3.40 7.72 -16.19
N SER A 123 -3.19 7.29 -17.44
CA SER A 123 -2.39 7.99 -18.47
C SER A 123 -2.79 9.45 -18.71
N GLU A 124 -4.06 9.79 -18.49
CA GLU A 124 -4.62 11.12 -18.73
C GLU A 124 -4.38 12.08 -17.55
N LEU A 125 -3.85 11.58 -16.43
CA LEU A 125 -3.43 12.41 -15.29
C LEU A 125 -2.10 13.15 -15.54
N LYS A 126 -1.39 12.85 -16.63
CA LYS A 126 -0.09 13.50 -16.91
C LYS A 126 -0.24 15.02 -17.05
N GLY A 127 0.49 15.77 -16.20
CA GLY A 127 0.42 17.22 -16.09
C GLY A 127 -0.81 17.77 -15.36
N LYS A 128 -1.75 16.92 -14.95
CA LYS A 128 -2.95 17.27 -14.20
C LYS A 128 -2.66 17.40 -12.71
N SER A 129 -3.53 18.12 -12.02
CA SER A 129 -3.46 18.32 -10.57
C SER A 129 -4.07 17.14 -9.81
N LEU A 130 -3.26 16.49 -8.98
CA LEU A 130 -3.70 15.40 -8.11
C LEU A 130 -3.52 15.83 -6.65
N MET A 131 -4.62 15.99 -5.93
CA MET A 131 -4.59 16.20 -4.49
C MET A 131 -4.41 14.86 -3.77
N ILE A 132 -3.36 14.74 -2.96
CA ILE A 132 -2.99 13.49 -2.30
C ILE A 132 -2.39 13.73 -0.92
N ALA A 133 -2.72 12.86 0.04
CA ALA A 133 -2.14 12.94 1.38
C ALA A 133 -0.66 12.51 1.34
N LYS A 134 0.17 13.14 2.18
CA LYS A 134 1.61 12.83 2.25
C LYS A 134 1.88 11.33 2.47
N LYS A 135 1.08 10.67 3.32
CA LYS A 135 1.17 9.22 3.57
C LYS A 135 0.84 8.35 2.35
N ASP A 136 -0.01 8.84 1.45
CA ASP A 136 -0.45 8.09 0.27
C ASP A 136 0.49 8.33 -0.93
N HIS A 137 1.35 9.36 -0.87
CA HIS A 137 2.31 9.67 -1.90
C HIS A 137 3.23 8.47 -2.19
N GLU A 138 3.66 7.77 -1.14
CA GLU A 138 4.53 6.58 -1.20
C GLU A 138 3.75 5.26 -1.26
N SER A 139 2.42 5.33 -1.43
CA SER A 139 1.57 4.14 -1.46
C SER A 139 1.91 3.25 -2.66
N ALA A 140 2.18 1.98 -2.38
CA ALA A 140 2.39 0.97 -3.40
C ALA A 140 1.17 0.77 -4.31
N ASN A 141 -0.03 1.11 -3.83
CA ASN A 141 -1.26 1.04 -4.62
C ASN A 141 -1.14 1.88 -5.90
N TYR A 142 -0.77 3.15 -5.75
CA TYR A 142 -0.68 4.09 -6.84
C TYR A 142 0.55 3.86 -7.71
N HIS A 143 1.70 3.57 -7.10
CA HIS A 143 2.92 3.28 -7.85
C HIS A 143 2.76 2.09 -8.81
N GLN A 144 2.12 1.00 -8.36
CA GLN A 144 1.86 -0.15 -9.24
C GLN A 144 0.86 0.17 -10.34
N MET A 145 -0.22 0.89 -10.03
CA MET A 145 -1.19 1.32 -11.03
C MET A 145 -0.53 2.20 -12.10
N PHE A 146 0.26 3.21 -11.71
CA PHE A 146 0.93 4.11 -12.66
C PHE A 146 2.03 3.42 -13.46
N LYS A 147 2.77 2.48 -12.86
CA LYS A 147 3.77 1.66 -13.56
C LYS A 147 3.15 0.86 -14.71
N PHE A 148 1.91 0.39 -14.58
CA PHE A 148 1.20 -0.28 -15.67
C PHE A 148 1.03 0.61 -16.92
N PHE A 149 1.00 1.93 -16.73
CA PHE A 149 0.87 2.95 -17.78
C PHE A 149 2.20 3.65 -18.13
N ASP A 150 3.34 3.13 -17.66
CA ASP A 150 4.66 3.76 -17.82
C ASP A 150 4.69 5.20 -17.28
N MET A 151 4.01 5.41 -16.16
CA MET A 151 3.93 6.68 -15.44
C MET A 151 4.56 6.59 -14.07
N ASN A 152 4.92 7.76 -13.53
CA ASN A 152 5.34 7.93 -12.15
C ASN A 152 4.54 9.05 -11.46
N MET A 153 4.67 9.17 -10.13
CA MET A 153 3.98 10.22 -9.37
C MET A 153 4.39 11.64 -9.79
N ASN A 154 5.62 11.82 -10.27
CA ASN A 154 6.16 13.11 -10.71
C ASN A 154 5.61 13.59 -12.05
N ASP A 155 4.91 12.72 -12.79
CA ASP A 155 4.22 13.08 -14.03
C ASP A 155 2.97 13.93 -13.76
N MET A 156 2.52 14.05 -12.51
CA MET A 156 1.37 14.83 -12.07
C MET A 156 1.80 16.06 -11.27
N LYS A 157 0.95 17.09 -11.23
CA LYS A 157 1.10 18.23 -10.31
C LYS A 157 0.50 17.85 -8.96
N LEU A 158 1.35 17.33 -8.06
CA LEU A 158 0.91 16.89 -6.74
C LEU A 158 0.56 18.09 -5.85
N ILE A 159 -0.65 18.09 -5.32
CA ILE A 159 -1.16 19.10 -4.38
C ILE A 159 -1.29 18.43 -3.00
N PRO A 160 -0.70 18.99 -1.93
CA PRO A 160 -0.90 18.48 -0.58
C PRO A 160 -2.39 18.43 -0.22
N SER A 161 -2.85 17.32 0.35
CA SER A 161 -4.26 17.16 0.72
C SER A 161 -4.73 18.22 1.71
N SER A 162 -5.81 18.92 1.37
CA SER A 162 -6.59 19.75 2.29
C SER A 162 -7.58 18.93 3.14
N PHE A 163 -7.70 17.62 2.84
CA PHE A 163 -8.73 16.71 3.36
C PHE A 163 -10.17 17.20 3.14
N ASN A 164 -10.36 18.15 2.21
CA ASN A 164 -11.65 18.73 1.89
C ASN A 164 -12.02 18.41 0.44
N ILE A 165 -12.96 17.49 0.27
CA ILE A 165 -13.46 17.12 -1.07
C ILE A 165 -14.11 18.28 -1.83
N GLN A 166 -14.47 19.37 -1.15
CA GLN A 166 -15.02 20.55 -1.81
C GLN A 166 -14.04 21.15 -2.83
N ASP A 167 -12.72 21.03 -2.63
CA ASP A 167 -11.74 21.50 -3.62
C ASP A 167 -11.83 20.75 -4.96
N PHE A 168 -12.20 19.45 -4.92
CA PHE A 168 -12.51 18.67 -6.12
C PHE A 168 -13.84 19.09 -6.74
N ILE A 169 -14.89 19.25 -5.93
CA ILE A 169 -16.24 19.66 -6.38
C ILE A 169 -16.20 21.05 -7.05
N ASP A 170 -15.43 21.98 -6.48
CA ASP A 170 -15.22 23.34 -7.00
C ASP A 170 -14.30 23.36 -8.25
N LYS A 171 -13.81 22.20 -8.70
CA LYS A 171 -12.89 22.03 -9.83
C LYS A 171 -11.57 22.80 -9.70
N LYS A 172 -11.08 23.02 -8.47
CA LYS A 172 -9.74 23.59 -8.22
C LYS A 172 -8.63 22.57 -8.52
N ILE A 173 -8.99 21.29 -8.54
CA ILE A 173 -8.11 20.15 -8.80
C ILE A 173 -8.75 19.21 -9.81
N ASP A 174 -7.94 18.46 -10.55
CA ASP A 174 -8.40 17.51 -11.58
C ASP A 174 -8.72 16.13 -11.00
N ALA A 175 -8.01 15.75 -9.93
CA ALA A 175 -8.10 14.45 -9.29
C ALA A 175 -7.85 14.51 -7.78
N TYR A 176 -8.46 13.59 -7.04
CA TYR A 176 -8.43 13.53 -5.58
C TYR A 176 -8.21 12.09 -5.10
N SER A 177 -7.16 11.87 -4.29
CA SER A 177 -6.91 10.59 -3.62
C SER A 177 -7.91 10.35 -2.50
N SER A 178 -8.58 9.21 -2.53
CA SER A 178 -9.75 8.96 -1.69
C SER A 178 -9.90 7.51 -1.27
N PHE A 179 -10.72 7.26 -0.23
CA PHE A 179 -11.16 5.93 0.13
C PHE A 179 -12.54 5.67 -0.46
N LEU A 180 -12.68 4.58 -1.21
CA LEU A 180 -13.95 4.15 -1.81
C LEU A 180 -15.07 3.98 -0.78
N THR A 181 -14.71 3.71 0.47
CA THR A 181 -15.67 3.53 1.57
C THR A 181 -16.28 4.84 2.05
N ASN A 182 -15.66 6.00 1.81
CA ASN A 182 -16.02 7.27 2.45
C ASN A 182 -16.48 8.33 1.42
N GLU A 183 -15.55 8.98 0.74
CA GLU A 183 -15.82 10.22 -0.01
C GLU A 183 -16.77 10.04 -1.21
N ILE A 184 -16.88 8.83 -1.74
CA ILE A 184 -17.79 8.52 -2.86
C ILE A 184 -19.24 8.84 -2.48
N TYR A 185 -19.63 8.60 -1.23
CA TYR A 185 -20.96 8.92 -0.73
C TYR A 185 -21.27 10.42 -0.84
N LEU A 186 -20.30 11.28 -0.48
CA LEU A 186 -20.47 12.74 -0.49
C LEU A 186 -20.70 13.27 -1.92
N LEU A 187 -20.04 12.67 -2.92
CA LEU A 187 -20.24 13.03 -4.32
C LEU A 187 -21.61 12.55 -4.84
N GLN A 188 -22.02 11.35 -4.45
CA GLN A 188 -23.33 10.79 -4.81
C GLN A 188 -24.48 11.60 -4.22
N GLU A 189 -24.39 11.98 -2.94
CA GLU A 189 -25.40 12.79 -2.26
C GLU A 189 -25.58 14.16 -2.94
N LYS A 190 -24.48 14.74 -3.43
CA LYS A 190 -24.49 16.03 -4.15
C LYS A 190 -24.74 15.92 -5.65
N GLY A 191 -24.93 14.72 -6.19
CA GLY A 191 -25.16 14.48 -7.62
C GLY A 191 -23.99 14.89 -8.52
N ILE A 192 -22.76 14.92 -7.99
CA ILE A 192 -21.57 15.29 -8.75
C ILE A 192 -21.13 14.11 -9.62
N GLN A 193 -20.86 14.37 -10.89
CA GLN A 193 -20.30 13.36 -11.79
C GLN A 193 -18.79 13.22 -11.59
N TYR A 194 -18.31 11.98 -11.54
CA TYR A 194 -16.90 11.65 -11.35
C TYR A 194 -16.58 10.31 -12.03
N ASN A 195 -15.29 10.05 -12.25
CA ASN A 195 -14.77 8.71 -12.54
C ASN A 195 -13.94 8.21 -11.36
N ILE A 196 -13.71 6.89 -11.32
CA ILE A 196 -12.86 6.24 -10.33
C ILE A 196 -11.73 5.50 -11.05
N LEU A 197 -10.50 5.83 -10.68
CA LEU A 197 -9.32 5.05 -11.01
C LEU A 197 -8.96 4.20 -9.79
N ASP A 198 -9.48 2.97 -9.77
CA ASP A 198 -9.25 1.98 -8.72
C ASP A 198 -8.05 1.10 -9.08
N PRO A 199 -6.96 1.12 -8.28
CA PRO A 199 -5.78 0.28 -8.49
C PRO A 199 -6.11 -1.23 -8.66
N SER A 200 -7.16 -1.72 -8.00
CA SER A 200 -7.55 -3.14 -8.10
C SER A 200 -8.02 -3.54 -9.49
N ASN A 201 -8.53 -2.61 -10.30
CA ASN A 201 -8.86 -2.84 -11.71
C ASN A 201 -7.61 -3.09 -12.58
N TYR A 202 -6.42 -2.75 -12.07
CA TYR A 202 -5.13 -2.92 -12.73
C TYR A 202 -4.29 -4.04 -12.11
N GLY A 203 -4.92 -4.92 -11.32
CA GLY A 203 -4.27 -6.08 -10.71
C GLY A 203 -3.49 -5.76 -9.43
N VAL A 204 -3.71 -4.58 -8.84
CA VAL A 204 -3.09 -4.18 -7.58
C VAL A 204 -3.92 -4.71 -6.41
N GLU A 205 -3.44 -5.78 -5.77
CA GLU A 205 -4.16 -6.49 -4.71
C GLU A 205 -3.47 -6.36 -3.35
N LEU A 206 -3.42 -5.14 -2.80
CA LEU A 206 -2.82 -4.88 -1.50
C LEU A 206 -3.81 -5.04 -0.34
N TYR A 207 -3.28 -5.34 0.84
CA TYR A 207 -4.03 -5.33 2.11
C TYR A 207 -4.20 -3.92 2.66
N ASP A 208 -5.21 -3.77 3.50
CA ASP A 208 -5.42 -2.59 4.34
C ASP A 208 -5.98 -3.00 5.69
N VAL A 209 -6.06 -2.06 6.64
CA VAL A 209 -6.53 -2.30 8.01
C VAL A 209 -5.80 -3.51 8.61
N ASN A 210 -4.47 -3.44 8.59
CA ASN A 210 -3.58 -4.45 9.14
C ASN A 210 -3.31 -4.13 10.62
N LEU A 211 -3.72 -5.02 11.51
CA LEU A 211 -3.39 -4.92 12.93
C LEU A 211 -1.95 -5.42 13.15
N PHE A 212 -1.14 -4.63 13.81
CA PHE A 212 0.25 -4.97 14.14
C PHE A 212 0.66 -4.46 15.52
N THR A 213 1.76 -5.00 16.04
CA THR A 213 2.38 -4.61 17.31
C THR A 213 3.91 -4.74 17.22
N SER A 214 4.63 -4.35 18.27
CA SER A 214 6.06 -4.55 18.37
C SER A 214 6.40 -6.02 18.67
N LYS A 215 7.54 -6.51 18.19
CA LYS A 215 8.04 -7.85 18.54
C LYS A 215 8.27 -8.01 20.05
N LYS A 216 8.50 -6.88 20.75
CA LYS A 216 8.65 -6.84 22.21
C LYS A 216 7.31 -7.15 22.90
N VAL A 217 6.23 -6.43 22.56
CA VAL A 217 4.90 -6.67 23.12
C VAL A 217 4.44 -8.10 22.88
N LEU A 218 4.63 -8.64 21.67
CA LEU A 218 4.31 -10.04 21.37
C LEU A 218 5.12 -11.03 22.22
N LYS A 219 6.40 -10.73 22.50
CA LYS A 219 7.28 -11.60 23.30
C LYS A 219 6.95 -11.54 24.79
N GLU A 220 6.60 -10.37 25.30
CA GLU A 220 6.29 -10.14 26.71
C GLU A 220 4.89 -10.63 27.07
N ASN A 221 3.91 -10.41 26.19
CA ASN A 221 2.49 -10.69 26.45
C ASN A 221 1.80 -11.55 25.35
N PRO A 222 2.32 -12.74 25.00
CA PRO A 222 1.82 -13.53 23.87
C PRO A 222 0.36 -13.96 24.00
N GLU A 223 -0.07 -14.34 25.22
CA GLU A 223 -1.47 -14.72 25.49
C GLU A 223 -2.41 -13.53 25.42
N LEU A 224 -1.95 -12.35 25.85
CA LEU A 224 -2.77 -11.13 25.77
C LEU A 224 -2.96 -10.70 24.31
N VAL A 225 -1.90 -10.75 23.49
CA VAL A 225 -1.98 -10.47 22.05
C VAL A 225 -2.97 -11.42 21.38
N LYS A 226 -2.93 -12.72 21.71
CA LYS A 226 -3.89 -13.70 21.21
C LYS A 226 -5.33 -13.32 21.59
N LYS A 227 -5.60 -13.06 22.88
CA LYS A 227 -6.92 -12.66 23.36
C LYS A 227 -7.40 -11.35 22.72
N PHE A 228 -6.50 -10.41 22.48
CA PHE A 228 -6.80 -9.16 21.77
C PHE A 228 -7.31 -9.45 20.36
N ILE A 229 -6.61 -10.29 19.59
CA ILE A 229 -7.02 -10.68 18.23
C ILE A 229 -8.37 -11.38 18.26
N GLU A 230 -8.57 -12.33 19.18
CA GLU A 230 -9.85 -13.06 19.33
C GLU A 230 -11.03 -12.14 19.67
N ALA A 231 -10.85 -11.23 20.63
CA ALA A 231 -11.86 -10.25 21.00
C ALA A 231 -12.19 -9.31 19.83
N THR A 232 -11.16 -8.86 19.11
CA THR A 232 -11.33 -8.01 17.91
C THR A 232 -12.09 -8.75 16.81
N ASN A 233 -11.78 -10.02 16.58
CA ASN A 233 -12.45 -10.83 15.56
C ASN A 233 -13.93 -11.07 15.90
N LYS A 234 -14.26 -11.30 17.19
CA LYS A 234 -15.65 -11.35 17.67
C LYS A 234 -16.36 -10.02 17.44
N GLY A 235 -15.70 -8.90 17.73
CA GLY A 235 -16.25 -7.57 17.48
C GLY A 235 -16.55 -7.34 16.00
N TRP A 236 -15.66 -7.73 15.09
CA TRP A 236 -15.89 -7.66 13.65
C TRP A 236 -17.01 -8.58 13.16
N ASP A 237 -17.11 -9.80 13.68
CA ASP A 237 -18.22 -10.71 13.34
C ASP A 237 -19.57 -10.10 13.73
N TYR A 238 -19.65 -9.53 14.94
CA TYR A 238 -20.83 -8.81 15.40
C TYR A 238 -21.13 -7.58 14.52
N ALA A 239 -20.11 -6.77 14.24
CA ALA A 239 -20.22 -5.54 13.44
C ALA A 239 -20.83 -5.79 12.06
N LEU A 240 -20.43 -6.87 11.40
CA LEU A 240 -20.90 -7.22 10.07
C LEU A 240 -22.32 -7.79 10.09
N LYS A 241 -22.75 -8.43 11.19
CA LYS A 241 -24.11 -8.96 11.37
C LYS A 241 -25.11 -7.89 11.81
N ASN A 242 -24.68 -6.93 12.63
CA ASN A 242 -25.53 -5.92 13.27
C ASN A 242 -25.15 -4.49 12.83
N LYS A 243 -25.13 -4.25 11.51
CA LYS A 243 -24.62 -2.99 10.93
C LYS A 243 -25.34 -1.76 11.45
N GLU A 244 -26.68 -1.78 11.49
CA GLU A 244 -27.45 -0.59 11.92
C GLU A 244 -27.20 -0.22 13.38
N GLU A 245 -27.16 -1.21 14.27
CA GLU A 245 -26.87 -1.00 15.68
C GLU A 245 -25.49 -0.38 15.86
N LEU A 246 -24.50 -0.91 15.14
CA LEU A 246 -23.14 -0.40 15.23
C LEU A 246 -22.98 0.98 14.57
N VAL A 247 -23.73 1.29 13.52
CA VAL A 247 -23.82 2.65 12.98
C VAL A 247 -24.34 3.62 14.04
N ASN A 248 -25.40 3.25 14.78
CA ASN A 248 -25.93 4.11 15.85
C ASN A 248 -24.90 4.29 16.97
N LEU A 249 -24.19 3.24 17.33
CA LEU A 249 -23.12 3.30 18.33
C LEU A 249 -21.97 4.23 17.90
N ILE A 250 -21.57 4.18 16.62
CA ILE A 250 -20.57 5.10 16.06
C ILE A 250 -21.09 6.53 16.06
N LEU A 251 -22.35 6.76 15.68
CA LEU A 251 -22.99 8.08 15.73
C LEU A 251 -22.95 8.70 17.14
N GLU A 252 -23.21 7.89 18.15
CA GLU A 252 -23.30 8.32 19.55
C GLU A 252 -21.91 8.56 20.18
N LYS A 253 -20.96 7.65 19.97
CA LYS A 253 -19.70 7.63 20.74
C LYS A 253 -18.45 7.98 19.94
N TYR A 254 -18.49 7.86 18.61
CA TYR A 254 -17.30 7.91 17.75
C TYR A 254 -17.48 8.79 16.51
N ASN A 255 -18.39 9.77 16.51
CA ASN A 255 -18.70 10.60 15.33
C ASN A 255 -17.93 11.93 15.27
N THR A 256 -16.60 11.89 15.39
CA THR A 256 -15.74 13.09 15.36
C THR A 256 -15.80 13.87 14.04
N GLN A 257 -16.31 13.24 12.98
CA GLN A 257 -16.40 13.79 11.62
C GLN A 257 -17.81 14.29 11.27
N ASN A 258 -18.77 14.29 12.21
CA ASN A 258 -20.15 14.73 12.00
C ASN A 258 -20.86 14.04 10.82
N LYS A 259 -20.62 12.73 10.63
CA LYS A 259 -21.25 11.93 9.57
C LYS A 259 -22.72 11.64 9.87
N THR A 260 -23.51 11.51 8.81
CA THR A 260 -24.92 11.11 8.90
C THR A 260 -25.06 9.59 9.02
N LYS A 261 -26.22 9.12 9.49
CA LYS A 261 -26.54 7.68 9.55
C LYS A 261 -26.40 7.01 8.17
N ASN A 262 -26.90 7.65 7.12
CA ASN A 262 -26.86 7.10 5.76
C ASN A 262 -25.43 6.99 5.22
N HIS A 263 -24.56 7.95 5.54
CA HIS A 263 -23.14 7.88 5.21
C HIS A 263 -22.47 6.67 5.88
N LEU A 264 -22.68 6.49 7.19
CA LEU A 264 -22.10 5.34 7.91
C LEU A 264 -22.67 3.98 7.44
N LEU A 265 -23.94 3.93 7.00
CA LEU A 265 -24.51 2.73 6.37
C LEU A 265 -23.86 2.43 5.01
N TYR A 266 -23.54 3.46 4.22
CA TYR A 266 -22.76 3.33 3.00
C TYR A 266 -21.36 2.76 3.30
N GLU A 267 -20.66 3.33 4.29
CA GLU A 267 -19.35 2.81 4.72
C GLU A 267 -19.44 1.34 5.16
N ALA A 268 -20.46 0.97 5.92
CA ALA A 268 -20.66 -0.40 6.38
C ALA A 268 -20.81 -1.39 5.21
N LYS A 269 -21.52 -0.98 4.15
CA LYS A 269 -21.66 -1.75 2.91
C LYS A 269 -20.31 -1.91 2.19
N GLU A 270 -19.59 -0.81 1.97
CA GLU A 270 -18.32 -0.85 1.23
C GLU A 270 -17.20 -1.54 2.04
N THR A 271 -17.14 -1.34 3.36
CA THR A 271 -16.24 -2.09 4.26
C THR A 271 -16.46 -3.60 4.13
N THR A 272 -17.72 -4.06 4.11
CA THR A 272 -18.03 -5.48 3.90
C THR A 272 -17.48 -5.99 2.55
N ARG A 273 -17.52 -5.15 1.51
CA ARG A 273 -16.98 -5.47 0.17
C ARG A 273 -15.46 -5.59 0.17
N MET A 274 -14.75 -4.76 0.94
CA MET A 274 -13.28 -4.79 1.05
C MET A 274 -12.76 -5.93 1.94
N MET A 275 -13.50 -6.28 2.99
CA MET A 275 -13.14 -7.35 3.92
C MET A 275 -13.26 -8.76 3.31
N LEU A 276 -14.11 -8.93 2.28
CA LEU A 276 -14.41 -10.22 1.66
C LEU A 276 -14.66 -11.34 2.70
N PRO A 277 -15.52 -11.13 3.72
CA PRO A 277 -15.68 -12.07 4.84
C PRO A 277 -16.31 -13.40 4.41
N LYS A 278 -16.93 -13.45 3.21
CA LYS A 278 -17.42 -14.69 2.59
C LYS A 278 -16.28 -15.58 2.06
N THR A 279 -15.12 -15.00 1.77
CA THR A 279 -13.96 -15.69 1.17
C THR A 279 -12.84 -15.94 2.17
N TYR A 280 -12.64 -15.01 3.09
CA TYR A 280 -11.57 -15.06 4.08
C TYR A 280 -12.13 -14.98 5.50
N PRO A 281 -11.65 -15.83 6.44
CA PRO A 281 -11.98 -15.65 7.85
C PRO A 281 -11.56 -14.27 8.35
N ILE A 282 -12.37 -13.69 9.24
CA ILE A 282 -12.11 -12.38 9.86
C ILE A 282 -10.75 -12.41 10.57
N GLY A 283 -9.93 -11.39 10.36
CA GLY A 283 -8.59 -11.26 10.94
C GLY A 283 -7.52 -12.15 10.31
N SER A 284 -7.86 -13.09 9.42
CA SER A 284 -6.90 -14.05 8.87
C SER A 284 -5.81 -13.39 8.01
N ILE A 285 -4.61 -13.96 8.01
CA ILE A 285 -3.52 -13.52 7.12
C ILE A 285 -3.22 -14.63 6.11
N ASP A 286 -3.35 -14.32 4.82
CA ASP A 286 -2.83 -15.18 3.76
C ASP A 286 -1.35 -14.89 3.52
N LEU A 287 -0.48 -15.81 3.96
CA LEU A 287 0.96 -15.70 3.83
C LEU A 287 1.43 -15.58 2.37
N LYS A 288 0.78 -16.26 1.42
CA LYS A 288 1.14 -16.12 -0.01
C LYS A 288 0.82 -14.72 -0.53
N LYS A 289 -0.27 -14.13 -0.03
CA LYS A 289 -0.61 -12.75 -0.34
C LYS A 289 0.37 -11.77 0.29
N VAL A 290 0.82 -12.02 1.53
CA VAL A 290 1.91 -11.26 2.15
C VAL A 290 3.20 -11.37 1.32
N GLU A 291 3.56 -12.57 0.85
CA GLU A 291 4.71 -12.79 -0.05
C GLU A 291 4.55 -11.99 -1.37
N ARG A 292 3.35 -11.99 -1.96
CA ARG A 292 3.07 -11.21 -3.18
C ARG A 292 3.15 -9.70 -2.92
N ILE A 293 2.58 -9.22 -1.83
CA ILE A 293 2.66 -7.81 -1.42
C ILE A 293 4.14 -7.42 -1.20
N GLY A 294 4.91 -8.27 -0.53
CA GLY A 294 6.36 -8.07 -0.39
C GLY A 294 7.09 -8.00 -1.73
N SER A 295 6.76 -8.89 -2.68
CA SER A 295 7.33 -8.84 -4.02
C SER A 295 7.01 -7.54 -4.76
N VAL A 296 5.83 -6.95 -4.52
CA VAL A 296 5.46 -5.64 -5.09
C VAL A 296 6.37 -4.53 -4.57
N PHE A 297 6.70 -4.53 -3.27
CA PHE A 297 7.65 -3.57 -2.70
C PHE A 297 9.08 -3.75 -3.22
N VAL A 298 9.51 -5.00 -3.45
CA VAL A 298 10.81 -5.31 -4.09
C VAL A 298 10.83 -4.85 -5.55
N GLU A 299 9.78 -5.13 -6.32
CA GLU A 299 9.64 -4.69 -7.73
C GLU A 299 9.62 -3.15 -7.89
N MET A 300 9.31 -2.43 -6.82
CA MET A 300 9.32 -0.97 -6.75
C MET A 300 10.63 -0.39 -6.20
N GLY A 301 11.56 -1.23 -5.73
CA GLY A 301 12.81 -0.79 -5.12
C GLY A 301 12.65 -0.21 -3.71
N MET A 302 11.53 -0.49 -3.02
CA MET A 302 11.28 -0.04 -1.64
C MET A 302 11.77 -1.02 -0.58
N SER A 303 12.07 -2.27 -0.97
CA SER A 303 12.65 -3.28 -0.08
C SER A 303 13.60 -4.18 -0.86
N GLU A 304 14.60 -4.73 -0.17
CA GLU A 304 15.44 -5.80 -0.70
C GLU A 304 14.66 -7.13 -0.78
N PRO A 305 15.08 -8.08 -1.66
CA PRO A 305 14.48 -9.40 -1.73
C PRO A 305 14.40 -10.09 -0.36
N PHE A 306 13.19 -10.38 0.09
CA PHE A 306 12.92 -11.00 1.39
C PHE A 306 12.46 -12.45 1.22
N HIS A 307 12.96 -13.36 2.05
CA HIS A 307 12.67 -14.80 1.92
C HIS A 307 11.93 -15.41 3.12
N ASN A 308 11.90 -14.75 4.28
CA ASN A 308 11.33 -15.31 5.50
C ASN A 308 10.06 -14.59 5.95
N TYR A 309 9.03 -14.51 5.10
CA TYR A 309 7.76 -13.83 5.40
C TYR A 309 7.02 -14.35 6.64
N LYS A 310 7.36 -15.56 7.12
CA LYS A 310 6.80 -16.09 8.36
C LYS A 310 7.31 -15.38 9.61
N SER A 311 8.50 -14.79 9.59
CA SER A 311 9.07 -14.12 10.77
C SER A 311 8.45 -12.76 11.07
N ILE A 312 7.73 -12.19 10.10
CA ILE A 312 7.09 -10.87 10.19
C ILE A 312 5.57 -10.96 10.39
N VAL A 313 5.03 -12.18 10.44
CA VAL A 313 3.61 -12.46 10.64
C VAL A 313 3.43 -13.27 11.91
N TYR A 314 2.45 -12.91 12.73
CA TYR A 314 1.99 -13.73 13.84
C TYR A 314 1.32 -14.98 13.28
N ILE A 315 1.95 -16.13 13.56
CA ILE A 315 1.40 -17.45 13.25
C ILE A 315 1.07 -18.09 14.58
N GLU A 316 -0.21 -18.22 14.88
CA GLU A 316 -0.65 -18.90 16.09
C GLU A 316 -0.11 -20.34 16.12
N ASN A 317 0.56 -20.72 17.22
CA ASN A 317 0.91 -22.10 17.49
C ASN A 317 -0.37 -22.86 17.87
N LYS A 318 -0.73 -23.87 17.07
CA LYS A 318 -2.07 -24.47 17.09
C LYS A 318 -2.34 -25.31 18.35
N PRO A 319 -3.61 -25.37 18.80
CA PRO A 319 -4.07 -26.39 19.74
C PRO A 319 -4.01 -27.79 19.13
N GLN A 320 -3.57 -28.78 19.92
CA GLN A 320 -3.79 -30.19 19.61
C GLN A 320 -5.31 -30.48 19.64
N ILE A 321 -5.79 -31.30 18.69
CA ILE A 321 -7.17 -31.79 18.74
C ILE A 321 -7.34 -32.64 20.01
N ASN A 322 -8.13 -32.15 20.96
CA ASN A 322 -8.36 -32.85 22.22
C ASN A 322 -9.61 -33.72 22.10
N LEU A 323 -9.41 -35.00 21.80
CA LEU A 323 -10.47 -36.00 21.69
C LEU A 323 -10.65 -36.73 23.02
N THR A 324 -11.90 -36.93 23.42
CA THR A 324 -12.23 -37.70 24.63
C THR A 324 -11.91 -39.19 24.44
N LYS A 325 -11.79 -39.95 25.53
CA LYS A 325 -11.63 -41.41 25.46
C LYS A 325 -12.75 -42.10 24.67
N GLN A 326 -13.98 -41.60 24.79
CA GLN A 326 -15.13 -42.12 24.04
C GLN A 326 -15.00 -41.86 22.53
N GLU A 327 -14.53 -40.67 22.13
CA GLU A 327 -14.28 -40.31 20.74
C GLU A 327 -13.13 -41.13 20.13
N LEU A 328 -12.04 -41.33 20.87
CA LEU A 328 -10.92 -42.18 20.44
C LEU A 328 -11.34 -43.64 20.28
N ASN A 329 -12.15 -44.18 21.19
CA ASN A 329 -12.72 -45.52 21.06
C ASN A 329 -13.66 -45.62 19.86
N TYR A 330 -14.46 -44.58 19.59
CA TYR A 330 -15.32 -44.52 18.41
C TYR A 330 -14.50 -44.61 17.11
N ILE A 331 -13.40 -43.85 17.01
CA ILE A 331 -12.49 -43.91 15.85
C ILE A 331 -11.85 -45.30 15.70
N LYS A 332 -11.42 -45.92 16.81
CA LYS A 332 -10.79 -47.25 16.79
C LYS A 332 -11.75 -48.36 16.36
N ASN A 333 -13.03 -48.28 16.77
CA ASN A 333 -14.02 -49.32 16.52
C ASN A 333 -14.72 -49.18 15.15
N ASN A 334 -14.78 -47.97 14.58
CA ASN A 334 -15.42 -47.74 13.28
C ASN A 334 -14.38 -47.73 12.16
N LYS A 335 -14.40 -48.77 11.31
CA LYS A 335 -13.42 -48.93 10.22
C LYS A 335 -13.61 -47.95 9.06
N SER A 336 -14.85 -47.53 8.80
CA SER A 336 -15.22 -46.64 7.69
C SER A 336 -16.55 -45.95 7.96
N ILE A 337 -16.68 -44.70 7.54
CA ILE A 337 -17.85 -43.84 7.76
C ILE A 337 -18.42 -43.43 6.40
N PRO A 338 -19.60 -43.92 6.00
CA PRO A 338 -20.18 -43.56 4.71
C PRO A 338 -20.59 -42.09 4.71
N ILE A 339 -20.07 -41.33 3.74
CA ILE A 339 -20.36 -39.91 3.53
C ILE A 339 -20.91 -39.68 2.12
N SER A 340 -22.06 -39.01 2.02
CA SER A 340 -22.63 -38.56 0.74
C SER A 340 -21.95 -37.27 0.29
N VAL A 341 -21.47 -37.23 -0.96
CA VAL A 341 -20.80 -36.08 -1.60
C VAL A 341 -21.40 -35.83 -2.98
N MET A 342 -21.58 -34.56 -3.35
CA MET A 342 -22.17 -34.19 -4.64
C MET A 342 -21.34 -34.65 -5.85
N LYS A 343 -22.03 -35.05 -6.92
CA LYS A 343 -21.43 -35.47 -8.19
C LYS A 343 -21.07 -34.30 -9.11
N ASP A 344 -21.88 -33.25 -9.11
CA ASP A 344 -21.90 -32.20 -10.14
C ASP A 344 -21.79 -30.77 -9.57
N PHE A 345 -21.41 -30.61 -8.30
CA PHE A 345 -21.35 -29.33 -7.58
C PHE A 345 -19.94 -28.69 -7.59
N TYR A 346 -19.36 -28.56 -8.79
CA TYR A 346 -18.04 -27.95 -8.97
C TYR A 346 -18.05 -26.44 -8.62
N PRO A 347 -16.99 -25.85 -8.02
CA PRO A 347 -15.71 -26.45 -7.60
C PRO A 347 -15.73 -27.06 -6.19
N PHE A 348 -16.88 -27.18 -5.55
CA PHE A 348 -16.99 -27.62 -4.16
C PHE A 348 -16.90 -29.14 -4.02
N SER A 349 -17.74 -29.85 -4.76
CA SER A 349 -17.86 -31.30 -4.71
C SER A 349 -18.19 -31.83 -6.10
N ALA A 350 -17.29 -32.59 -6.69
CA ALA A 350 -17.52 -33.20 -8.00
C ALA A 350 -16.88 -34.59 -8.11
N LYS A 351 -17.38 -35.38 -9.06
CA LYS A 351 -16.74 -36.63 -9.46
C LYS A 351 -16.53 -36.67 -10.97
N LEU A 352 -15.26 -36.72 -11.38
CA LEU A 352 -14.85 -36.77 -12.78
C LEU A 352 -13.98 -38.02 -13.00
N ASP A 353 -14.32 -38.84 -14.00
CA ASP A 353 -13.59 -40.07 -14.35
C ASP A 353 -13.30 -40.99 -13.15
N GLY A 354 -14.26 -41.11 -12.24
CA GLY A 354 -14.15 -41.94 -11.03
C GLY A 354 -13.37 -41.30 -9.87
N LYS A 355 -12.73 -40.14 -10.07
CA LYS A 355 -11.99 -39.40 -9.03
C LYS A 355 -12.87 -38.36 -8.36
N TYR A 356 -12.80 -38.28 -7.03
CA TYR A 356 -13.41 -37.22 -6.24
C TYR A 356 -12.55 -35.96 -6.34
N LEU A 357 -13.19 -34.82 -6.65
CA LEU A 357 -12.56 -33.53 -6.86
C LEU A 357 -13.35 -32.46 -6.10
N GLY A 358 -12.71 -31.32 -5.83
CA GLY A 358 -13.35 -30.15 -5.24
C GLY A 358 -12.88 -29.83 -3.82
N PHE A 359 -13.23 -28.62 -3.38
CA PHE A 359 -12.92 -28.09 -2.06
C PHE A 359 -13.28 -29.05 -0.92
N VAL A 360 -14.47 -29.64 -0.97
CA VAL A 360 -15.00 -30.56 0.05
C VAL A 360 -14.23 -31.88 0.04
N ASN A 361 -13.77 -32.34 -1.11
CA ASN A 361 -12.92 -33.53 -1.17
C ASN A 361 -11.61 -33.31 -0.38
N ASP A 362 -10.93 -32.19 -0.63
CA ASP A 362 -9.70 -31.84 0.09
C ASP A 362 -9.98 -31.61 1.60
N LEU A 363 -11.15 -31.07 1.93
CA LEU A 363 -11.60 -30.88 3.31
C LEU A 363 -11.82 -32.22 4.04
N ILE A 364 -12.48 -33.19 3.39
CA ILE A 364 -12.69 -34.54 3.96
C ILE A 364 -11.35 -35.24 4.19
N ASP A 365 -10.41 -35.13 3.26
CA ASP A 365 -9.08 -35.74 3.39
C ASP A 365 -8.31 -35.11 4.56
N LEU A 366 -8.45 -33.79 4.73
CA LEU A 366 -7.86 -33.08 5.86
C LEU A 366 -8.51 -33.44 7.19
N LEU A 367 -9.85 -33.54 7.25
CA LEU A 367 -10.57 -34.01 8.43
C LEU A 367 -10.15 -35.42 8.83
N SER A 368 -9.98 -36.31 7.85
CA SER A 368 -9.46 -37.67 8.08
C SER A 368 -8.09 -37.62 8.74
N LYS A 369 -7.19 -36.77 8.22
CA LYS A 369 -5.84 -36.60 8.77
C LYS A 369 -5.84 -36.02 10.19
N LYS A 370 -6.77 -35.11 10.51
CA LYS A 370 -6.85 -34.44 11.81
C LYS A 370 -7.46 -35.32 12.89
N THR A 371 -8.51 -36.04 12.53
CA THR A 371 -9.35 -36.78 13.49
C THR A 371 -9.02 -38.26 13.57
N GLY A 372 -8.39 -38.82 12.53
CA GLY A 372 -8.21 -40.27 12.37
C GLY A 372 -9.45 -41.00 11.82
N LEU A 373 -10.54 -40.28 11.55
CA LEU A 373 -11.72 -40.86 10.88
C LEU A 373 -11.35 -41.33 9.47
N LYS A 374 -12.00 -42.40 9.02
CA LYS A 374 -11.92 -42.90 7.64
C LYS A 374 -13.28 -42.76 7.00
N PHE A 375 -13.36 -42.01 5.90
CA PHE A 375 -14.61 -41.80 5.18
C PHE A 375 -14.69 -42.67 3.92
N GLU A 376 -15.84 -43.30 3.72
CA GLU A 376 -16.22 -43.96 2.47
C GLU A 376 -17.14 -43.02 1.70
N LYS A 377 -16.57 -42.37 0.68
CA LYS A 377 -17.28 -41.39 -0.13
C LYS A 377 -18.26 -42.11 -1.06
N LYS A 378 -19.55 -41.81 -0.92
CA LYS A 378 -20.64 -42.18 -1.84
C LYS A 378 -21.04 -40.95 -2.64
N THR A 379 -21.14 -41.08 -3.95
CA THR A 379 -21.53 -39.97 -4.85
C THR A 379 -22.95 -40.17 -5.35
N GLY A 380 -23.63 -39.06 -5.61
CA GLY A 380 -24.95 -39.00 -6.21
C GLY A 380 -25.31 -37.56 -6.54
N GLU A 381 -26.44 -37.38 -7.20
CA GLU A 381 -27.10 -36.06 -7.29
C GLU A 381 -27.62 -35.66 -5.90
N TRP A 382 -27.98 -34.38 -5.71
CA TRP A 382 -28.40 -33.85 -4.40
C TRP A 382 -29.51 -34.67 -3.74
N VAL A 383 -30.59 -34.94 -4.48
CA VAL A 383 -31.78 -35.67 -3.99
C VAL A 383 -31.42 -37.10 -3.59
N GLU A 384 -30.61 -37.78 -4.38
CA GLU A 384 -30.13 -39.14 -4.10
C GLU A 384 -29.29 -39.17 -2.82
N ASN A 385 -28.38 -38.21 -2.67
CA ASN A 385 -27.52 -38.08 -1.49
C ASN A 385 -28.31 -37.78 -0.22
N LEU A 386 -29.31 -36.89 -0.31
CA LEU A 386 -30.19 -36.54 0.79
C LEU A 386 -31.05 -37.73 1.22
N ASN A 387 -31.56 -38.51 0.27
CA ASN A 387 -32.32 -39.72 0.55
C ASN A 387 -31.44 -40.80 1.20
N LYS A 388 -30.22 -41.04 0.69
CA LYS A 388 -29.24 -41.95 1.34
C LYS A 388 -28.94 -41.54 2.78
N PHE A 389 -28.83 -40.23 3.04
CA PHE A 389 -28.60 -39.71 4.38
C PHE A 389 -29.81 -39.87 5.30
N ARG A 390 -31.03 -39.57 4.81
CA ARG A 390 -32.30 -39.79 5.55
C ARG A 390 -32.53 -41.26 5.89
N ASN A 391 -32.25 -42.15 4.93
CA ASN A 391 -32.37 -43.59 5.08
C ASN A 391 -31.21 -44.23 5.87
N LYS A 392 -30.26 -43.44 6.36
CA LYS A 392 -29.07 -43.88 7.10
C LYS A 392 -28.13 -44.81 6.32
N GLU A 393 -28.21 -44.80 4.99
CA GLU A 393 -27.24 -45.45 4.10
C GLU A 393 -25.90 -44.69 4.07
N SER A 394 -25.94 -43.40 4.36
CA SER A 394 -24.79 -42.54 4.69
C SER A 394 -24.99 -41.96 6.09
N PHE A 395 -23.91 -41.87 6.87
CA PHE A 395 -23.94 -41.31 8.24
C PHE A 395 -23.60 -39.82 8.27
N VAL A 396 -23.01 -39.32 7.18
CA VAL A 396 -22.64 -37.93 6.99
C VAL A 396 -23.07 -37.50 5.59
N ILE A 397 -23.50 -36.27 5.44
CA ILE A 397 -23.74 -35.61 4.14
C ILE A 397 -22.94 -34.32 4.08
N ALA A 398 -22.24 -34.09 2.98
CA ALA A 398 -21.56 -32.83 2.70
C ALA A 398 -22.46 -31.87 1.90
N ASP A 399 -22.01 -30.64 1.69
CA ASP A 399 -22.70 -29.59 0.92
C ASP A 399 -24.11 -29.22 1.42
N ILE A 400 -24.48 -29.59 2.65
CA ILE A 400 -25.83 -29.35 3.17
C ILE A 400 -25.94 -27.97 3.81
N SER A 401 -26.92 -27.19 3.38
CA SER A 401 -27.31 -25.94 4.06
C SER A 401 -28.28 -26.16 5.21
N TYR A 402 -28.19 -25.28 6.21
CA TYR A 402 -29.07 -25.32 7.37
C TYR A 402 -30.51 -24.96 6.98
N LYS A 403 -31.45 -25.79 7.41
CA LYS A 403 -32.89 -25.55 7.33
C LYS A 403 -33.57 -26.17 8.55
N LYS A 404 -34.52 -25.45 9.11
CA LYS A 404 -35.24 -25.87 10.32
C LYS A 404 -35.94 -27.22 10.13
N GLU A 405 -36.53 -27.45 8.97
CA GLU A 405 -37.17 -28.73 8.63
C GLU A 405 -36.21 -29.92 8.49
N ARG A 406 -34.89 -29.68 8.41
CA ARG A 406 -33.87 -30.72 8.31
C ARG A 406 -33.30 -31.13 9.68
N GLU A 407 -33.52 -30.34 10.72
CA GLU A 407 -33.06 -30.62 12.10
C GLU A 407 -33.50 -31.99 12.64
N PRO A 408 -34.75 -32.48 12.39
CA PRO A 408 -35.19 -33.78 12.92
C PRO A 408 -34.32 -34.97 12.49
N PHE A 409 -33.61 -34.85 11.38
CA PHE A 409 -32.75 -35.90 10.84
C PHE A 409 -31.29 -35.47 10.61
N THR A 410 -30.88 -34.29 11.09
CA THR A 410 -29.54 -33.73 10.85
C THR A 410 -28.99 -32.96 12.04
N LEU A 411 -27.81 -33.34 12.52
CA LEU A 411 -26.93 -32.50 13.34
C LEU A 411 -26.02 -31.70 12.41
N PHE A 412 -26.16 -30.38 12.44
CA PHE A 412 -25.42 -29.46 11.57
C PHE A 412 -24.12 -29.02 12.22
N THR A 413 -22.99 -29.17 11.51
CA THR A 413 -21.75 -28.51 11.93
C THR A 413 -21.87 -27.01 11.75
N GLU A 414 -20.93 -26.26 12.31
CA GLU A 414 -20.68 -24.89 11.84
C GLU A 414 -20.42 -24.86 10.32
N PRO A 415 -20.79 -23.78 9.61
CA PRO A 415 -20.60 -23.69 8.18
C PRO A 415 -19.11 -23.58 7.88
N TYR A 416 -18.60 -24.47 7.03
CA TYR A 416 -17.21 -24.41 6.60
C TYR A 416 -17.02 -23.50 5.38
N TYR A 417 -18.10 -23.14 4.69
CA TYR A 417 -18.06 -22.20 3.58
C TYR A 417 -19.41 -21.50 3.40
N GLN A 418 -19.42 -20.24 2.95
CA GLN A 418 -20.66 -19.50 2.66
C GLN A 418 -20.58 -18.85 1.27
N ILE A 419 -21.59 -19.11 0.44
CA ILE A 419 -21.59 -18.70 -0.98
C ILE A 419 -22.79 -17.80 -1.25
N PRO A 420 -22.61 -16.67 -1.96
CA PRO A 420 -23.74 -15.90 -2.47
C PRO A 420 -24.53 -16.72 -3.49
N THR A 421 -25.85 -16.74 -3.32
CA THR A 421 -26.80 -17.28 -4.31
C THR A 421 -27.21 -16.15 -5.23
N LEU A 422 -27.03 -16.32 -6.55
CA LEU A 422 -27.30 -15.27 -7.52
C LEU A 422 -28.46 -15.62 -8.44
N ILE A 423 -29.06 -14.58 -8.99
CA ILE A 423 -30.05 -14.66 -10.06
C ILE A 423 -29.29 -14.53 -11.38
N PHE A 424 -29.34 -15.58 -12.18
CA PHE A 424 -28.80 -15.63 -13.53
C PHE A 424 -29.91 -15.45 -14.54
N VAL A 425 -29.68 -14.59 -15.51
CA VAL A 425 -30.62 -14.30 -16.59
C VAL A 425 -29.88 -14.34 -17.92
N ARG A 426 -30.62 -14.38 -19.02
CA ARG A 426 -30.03 -14.13 -20.32
C ARG A 426 -29.60 -12.66 -20.47
N ASN A 427 -28.63 -12.40 -21.34
CA ASN A 427 -28.11 -11.05 -21.56
C ASN A 427 -29.20 -10.05 -22.00
N ASP A 428 -30.24 -10.53 -22.68
CA ASP A 428 -31.37 -9.75 -23.19
C ASP A 428 -32.51 -9.55 -22.17
N PHE A 429 -32.36 -10.01 -20.94
CA PHE A 429 -33.30 -9.74 -19.85
C PHE A 429 -33.26 -8.24 -19.47
N LYS A 430 -34.37 -7.52 -19.70
CA LYS A 430 -34.50 -6.06 -19.50
C LYS A 430 -35.23 -5.71 -18.21
N ASN A 431 -34.99 -4.49 -17.71
CA ASN A 431 -35.78 -3.84 -16.66
C ASN A 431 -35.86 -4.59 -15.31
N TYR A 432 -34.77 -5.26 -14.91
CA TYR A 432 -34.71 -5.87 -13.58
C TYR A 432 -34.70 -4.78 -12.48
N LYS A 433 -35.69 -4.83 -11.59
CA LYS A 433 -35.92 -3.92 -10.46
C LYS A 433 -36.04 -4.71 -9.13
N GLY A 434 -35.26 -5.79 -8.99
CA GLY A 434 -35.33 -6.71 -7.86
C GLY A 434 -36.25 -7.91 -8.11
N ILE A 435 -36.52 -8.69 -7.06
CA ILE A 435 -37.22 -9.99 -7.15
C ILE A 435 -38.62 -9.91 -7.78
N GLU A 436 -39.30 -8.77 -7.63
CA GLU A 436 -40.58 -8.46 -8.29
C GLU A 436 -40.53 -8.61 -9.82
N SER A 437 -39.35 -8.41 -10.43
CA SER A 437 -39.16 -8.58 -11.88
C SER A 437 -39.19 -10.04 -12.34
N LEU A 438 -39.25 -10.99 -11.39
CA LEU A 438 -39.41 -12.42 -11.66
C LEU A 438 -40.87 -12.87 -11.65
N LYS A 439 -41.83 -11.99 -11.34
CA LYS A 439 -43.26 -12.29 -11.45
C LYS A 439 -43.66 -12.56 -12.90
N GLY A 440 -44.47 -13.59 -13.09
CA GLY A 440 -44.89 -14.12 -14.40
C GLY A 440 -43.78 -14.80 -15.19
N LYS A 441 -42.61 -15.06 -14.58
CA LYS A 441 -41.45 -15.66 -15.25
C LYS A 441 -41.25 -17.12 -14.86
N LYS A 442 -40.63 -17.87 -15.76
CA LYS A 442 -40.23 -19.25 -15.51
C LYS A 442 -38.83 -19.30 -14.92
N ILE A 443 -38.70 -19.78 -13.69
CA ILE A 443 -37.47 -19.71 -12.90
C ILE A 443 -36.92 -21.10 -12.66
N GLY A 444 -35.69 -21.34 -13.11
CA GLY A 444 -34.95 -22.56 -12.86
C GLY A 444 -34.39 -22.60 -11.44
N ILE A 445 -34.69 -23.66 -10.71
CA ILE A 445 -34.06 -23.98 -9.42
C ILE A 445 -33.68 -25.46 -9.36
N GLN A 446 -32.68 -25.80 -8.54
CA GLN A 446 -32.37 -27.20 -8.30
C GLN A 446 -33.43 -27.85 -7.39
N LYS A 447 -33.80 -29.10 -7.68
CA LYS A 447 -34.75 -29.87 -6.86
C LYS A 447 -34.26 -30.04 -5.41
N ASP A 448 -35.16 -29.84 -4.45
CA ASP A 448 -34.90 -29.92 -3.00
C ASP A 448 -33.76 -28.99 -2.49
N ILE A 449 -33.45 -27.93 -3.24
CA ILE A 449 -32.50 -26.90 -2.83
C ILE A 449 -33.04 -26.13 -1.63
N PHE A 450 -32.15 -25.58 -0.80
CA PHE A 450 -32.52 -25.02 0.50
C PHE A 450 -33.51 -23.85 0.41
N TYR A 451 -33.57 -23.12 -0.71
CA TYR A 451 -34.53 -22.03 -0.94
C TYR A 451 -35.77 -22.45 -1.77
N ALA A 452 -35.95 -23.74 -2.07
CA ALA A 452 -37.03 -24.20 -2.93
C ALA A 452 -38.41 -23.85 -2.39
N LYS A 453 -38.60 -24.02 -1.08
CA LYS A 453 -39.87 -23.75 -0.40
C LYS A 453 -40.23 -22.26 -0.51
N GLU A 454 -39.31 -21.39 -0.13
CA GLU A 454 -39.52 -19.94 -0.21
C GLU A 454 -39.77 -19.47 -1.66
N MET A 455 -39.10 -20.07 -2.64
CA MET A 455 -39.36 -19.81 -4.05
C MET A 455 -40.73 -20.28 -4.52
N SER A 456 -41.26 -21.38 -3.96
CA SER A 456 -42.60 -21.89 -4.28
C SER A 456 -43.73 -21.10 -3.64
N GLU A 457 -43.43 -20.34 -2.59
CA GLU A 457 -44.36 -19.44 -1.91
C GLU A 457 -44.40 -18.04 -2.54
N LEU A 458 -43.52 -17.74 -3.51
CA LEU A 458 -43.58 -16.50 -4.29
C LEU A 458 -44.78 -16.55 -5.25
N GLU A 459 -45.72 -15.62 -5.06
CA GLU A 459 -46.87 -15.47 -5.95
C GLU A 459 -46.43 -15.18 -7.40
N GLU A 460 -47.16 -15.74 -8.36
CA GLU A 460 -46.99 -15.52 -9.80
C GLU A 460 -45.66 -16.02 -10.41
N VAL A 461 -44.93 -16.95 -9.79
CA VAL A 461 -43.70 -17.53 -10.37
C VAL A 461 -43.93 -18.97 -10.86
N GLU A 462 -43.52 -19.29 -12.10
CA GLU A 462 -43.51 -20.68 -12.59
C GLU A 462 -42.14 -21.32 -12.30
N LEU A 463 -42.08 -22.37 -11.47
CA LEU A 463 -40.81 -23.03 -11.16
C LEU A 463 -40.48 -24.16 -12.14
N PHE A 464 -39.30 -24.05 -12.76
CA PHE A 464 -38.65 -25.14 -13.48
C PHE A 464 -37.68 -25.87 -12.54
N ILE A 465 -38.14 -26.98 -11.97
CA ILE A 465 -37.37 -27.76 -11.01
C ILE A 465 -36.59 -28.84 -11.76
N ASN A 466 -35.25 -28.81 -11.70
CA ASN A 466 -34.39 -29.82 -12.32
C ASN A 466 -33.34 -30.35 -11.33
N GLU A 467 -32.94 -31.60 -11.46
CA GLU A 467 -31.87 -32.22 -10.66
C GLU A 467 -30.48 -31.82 -11.18
N SER A 468 -30.32 -31.68 -12.51
CA SER A 468 -29.03 -31.35 -13.14
C SER A 468 -28.80 -29.85 -13.26
N ILE A 469 -27.71 -29.38 -12.66
CA ILE A 469 -27.29 -27.97 -12.75
C ILE A 469 -26.88 -27.60 -14.19
N GLU A 470 -26.27 -28.54 -14.91
CA GLU A 470 -25.86 -28.36 -16.30
C GLU A 470 -27.06 -28.16 -17.24
N GLU A 471 -28.13 -28.94 -17.05
CA GLU A 471 -29.36 -28.78 -17.84
C GLU A 471 -30.07 -27.47 -17.54
N MET A 472 -30.08 -27.04 -16.27
CA MET A 472 -30.65 -25.74 -15.89
C MET A 472 -29.91 -24.57 -16.56
N ALA A 473 -28.58 -24.61 -16.60
CA ALA A 473 -27.78 -23.61 -17.31
C ALA A 473 -28.10 -23.59 -18.81
N LYS A 474 -28.20 -24.78 -19.44
CA LYS A 474 -28.59 -24.90 -20.86
C LYS A 474 -30.01 -24.39 -21.11
N ALA A 475 -30.97 -24.73 -20.25
CA ALA A 475 -32.35 -24.28 -20.34
C ALA A 475 -32.44 -22.74 -20.30
N LEU A 476 -31.67 -22.10 -19.41
CA LEU A 476 -31.58 -20.64 -19.35
C LEU A 476 -31.00 -20.06 -20.63
N SER A 477 -29.88 -20.60 -21.10
CA SER A 477 -29.23 -20.16 -22.35
C SER A 477 -30.18 -20.28 -23.56
N TYR A 478 -30.95 -21.37 -23.64
CA TYR A 478 -31.87 -21.64 -24.75
C TYR A 478 -33.21 -20.90 -24.62
N GLY A 479 -33.43 -20.15 -23.53
CA GLY A 479 -34.69 -19.43 -23.30
C GLY A 479 -35.87 -20.33 -22.95
N GLN A 480 -35.61 -21.55 -22.45
CA GLN A 480 -36.65 -22.42 -21.92
C GLN A 480 -37.10 -22.00 -20.52
N ILE A 481 -36.25 -21.23 -19.83
CA ILE A 481 -36.52 -20.54 -18.57
C ILE A 481 -36.00 -19.10 -18.68
N ASP A 482 -36.63 -18.18 -17.97
CA ASP A 482 -36.32 -16.74 -18.01
C ASP A 482 -35.15 -16.36 -17.07
N ALA A 483 -35.06 -17.05 -15.94
CA ALA A 483 -33.96 -16.91 -14.98
C ALA A 483 -33.62 -18.27 -14.37
N ALA A 484 -32.42 -18.40 -13.83
CA ALA A 484 -32.00 -19.52 -12.99
C ALA A 484 -31.36 -19.00 -11.71
N ILE A 485 -31.64 -19.67 -10.59
CA ILE A 485 -31.06 -19.32 -9.30
C ILE A 485 -30.00 -20.37 -8.96
N MET A 486 -28.77 -19.91 -8.70
CA MET A 486 -27.66 -20.78 -8.36
C MET A 486 -26.52 -19.98 -7.74
N ASN A 487 -25.60 -20.62 -7.02
CA ASN A 487 -24.42 -19.91 -6.55
C ASN A 487 -23.48 -19.53 -7.71
N LEU A 488 -22.74 -18.43 -7.51
CA LEU A 488 -21.93 -17.80 -8.55
C LEU A 488 -20.93 -18.77 -9.20
N LEU A 489 -20.22 -19.53 -8.38
CA LEU A 489 -19.06 -20.32 -8.82
C LEU A 489 -19.50 -21.55 -9.61
N THR A 490 -20.54 -22.22 -9.16
CA THR A 490 -21.07 -23.41 -9.83
C THR A 490 -21.77 -23.05 -11.14
N MET A 491 -22.59 -22.00 -11.17
CA MET A 491 -23.21 -21.57 -12.43
C MET A 491 -22.17 -21.08 -13.44
N ASN A 492 -21.18 -20.29 -13.01
CA ASN A 492 -20.09 -19.88 -13.90
C ASN A 492 -19.31 -21.06 -14.46
N HIS A 493 -19.06 -22.10 -13.67
CA HIS A 493 -18.44 -23.32 -14.19
C HIS A 493 -19.23 -23.89 -15.36
N TYR A 494 -20.55 -24.07 -15.22
CA TYR A 494 -21.37 -24.64 -16.29
C TYR A 494 -21.58 -23.69 -17.48
N ILE A 495 -21.63 -22.38 -17.25
CA ILE A 495 -21.60 -21.37 -18.30
C ILE A 495 -20.33 -21.52 -19.13
N ILE A 496 -19.16 -21.58 -18.48
CA ILE A 496 -17.85 -21.69 -19.15
C ILE A 496 -17.72 -23.06 -19.84
N LYS A 497 -17.97 -24.15 -19.11
CA LYS A 497 -17.88 -25.53 -19.59
C LYS A 497 -18.71 -25.75 -20.85
N ASN A 498 -19.92 -25.17 -20.91
CA ASN A 498 -20.85 -25.33 -22.03
C ASN A 498 -20.82 -24.15 -23.02
N SER A 499 -19.94 -23.17 -22.84
CA SER A 499 -19.83 -21.98 -23.68
C SER A 499 -21.15 -21.17 -23.79
N LEU A 500 -21.88 -21.05 -22.68
CA LEU A 500 -23.18 -20.36 -22.59
C LEU A 500 -23.00 -18.84 -22.41
N ILE A 501 -22.40 -18.22 -23.42
CA ILE A 501 -22.01 -16.80 -23.46
C ILE A 501 -23.14 -15.77 -23.32
N ASN A 502 -24.40 -16.23 -23.36
CA ASN A 502 -25.58 -15.38 -23.31
C ASN A 502 -26.23 -15.33 -21.92
N ILE A 503 -25.54 -15.81 -20.88
CA ILE A 503 -26.01 -15.79 -19.49
C ILE A 503 -25.16 -14.80 -18.68
N LYS A 504 -25.81 -13.99 -17.84
CA LYS A 504 -25.18 -13.08 -16.88
C LYS A 504 -25.82 -13.22 -15.49
N ALA A 505 -25.05 -12.99 -14.44
CA ALA A 505 -25.60 -12.74 -13.12
C ALA A 505 -26.12 -11.30 -13.05
N ILE A 506 -27.33 -11.09 -12.52
CA ILE A 506 -27.94 -9.75 -12.47
C ILE A 506 -28.09 -9.21 -11.04
N ASP A 507 -28.22 -10.07 -10.04
CA ASP A 507 -28.37 -9.68 -8.64
C ASP A 507 -28.10 -10.84 -7.67
N GLU A 508 -27.87 -10.53 -6.39
CA GLU A 508 -27.87 -11.53 -5.30
C GLU A 508 -29.32 -11.82 -4.87
N LEU A 509 -29.66 -13.10 -4.75
CA LEU A 509 -30.98 -13.50 -4.26
C LEU A 509 -31.11 -13.06 -2.80
N THR A 510 -32.08 -12.19 -2.53
CA THR A 510 -32.40 -11.75 -1.17
C THR A 510 -33.82 -12.21 -0.85
N LEU A 511 -33.96 -13.19 0.06
CA LEU A 511 -35.26 -13.63 0.58
C LEU A 511 -35.29 -13.41 2.11
N PRO A 512 -36.48 -13.19 2.72
CA PRO A 512 -36.59 -12.86 4.15
C PRO A 512 -35.90 -13.85 5.10
N THR A 513 -35.87 -15.14 4.73
CA THR A 513 -35.33 -16.24 5.55
C THR A 513 -34.13 -16.94 4.89
N VAL A 514 -33.71 -16.50 3.70
CA VAL A 514 -32.62 -17.12 2.93
C VAL A 514 -31.57 -16.06 2.63
N ASN A 515 -30.42 -16.18 3.31
CA ASN A 515 -29.31 -15.26 3.14
C ASN A 515 -28.26 -15.77 2.15
N LYS A 516 -27.56 -16.85 2.49
CA LYS A 516 -26.47 -17.43 1.68
C LYS A 516 -26.54 -18.95 1.73
N GLU A 517 -25.96 -19.59 0.74
CA GLU A 517 -25.73 -21.02 0.77
C GLU A 517 -24.60 -21.31 1.78
N ASP A 518 -24.95 -21.86 2.94
CA ASP A 518 -24.02 -22.16 4.01
C ASP A 518 -23.62 -23.64 4.01
N LEU A 519 -22.51 -23.97 3.36
CA LEU A 519 -22.08 -25.35 3.24
C LEU A 519 -21.63 -25.91 4.60
N ARG A 520 -22.31 -26.96 5.07
CA ARG A 520 -22.04 -27.68 6.32
C ARG A 520 -21.84 -29.17 6.06
N PHE A 521 -21.38 -29.87 7.09
CA PHE A 521 -21.59 -31.30 7.18
C PHE A 521 -22.85 -31.54 8.02
N GLY A 522 -23.71 -32.42 7.53
CA GLY A 522 -24.82 -32.97 8.29
C GLY A 522 -24.44 -34.35 8.81
N VAL A 523 -24.69 -34.63 10.08
CA VAL A 523 -24.44 -35.94 10.71
C VAL A 523 -25.76 -36.48 11.25
N ASN A 524 -26.04 -37.78 11.10
CA ASN A 524 -27.29 -38.32 11.64
C ASN A 524 -27.38 -38.11 13.17
N PRO A 525 -28.55 -37.71 13.70
CA PRO A 525 -28.74 -37.45 15.13
C PRO A 525 -28.45 -38.62 16.08
N ASP A 526 -28.50 -39.86 15.59
CA ASP A 526 -28.11 -41.05 16.35
C ASP A 526 -26.58 -41.27 16.43
N LYS A 527 -25.78 -40.39 15.82
CA LYS A 527 -24.31 -40.40 15.86
C LYS A 527 -23.71 -39.12 16.49
N PRO A 528 -24.10 -38.71 17.72
CA PRO A 528 -23.63 -37.47 18.34
C PRO A 528 -22.11 -37.47 18.61
N ILE A 529 -21.50 -38.63 18.85
CA ILE A 529 -20.03 -38.75 19.01
C ILE A 529 -19.32 -38.44 17.69
N LEU A 530 -19.84 -38.93 16.56
CA LEU A 530 -19.29 -38.62 15.24
C LEU A 530 -19.39 -37.12 14.93
N PHE A 531 -20.54 -36.52 15.24
CA PHE A 531 -20.74 -35.08 15.12
C PHE A 531 -19.69 -34.29 15.90
N SER A 532 -19.48 -34.63 17.18
CA SER A 532 -18.46 -33.98 18.02
C SER A 532 -17.06 -34.07 17.42
N ILE A 533 -16.67 -35.25 16.91
CA ILE A 533 -15.36 -35.45 16.28
C ILE A 533 -15.20 -34.59 15.02
N ILE A 534 -16.21 -34.55 14.15
CA ILE A 534 -16.17 -33.74 12.92
C ILE A 534 -16.10 -32.26 13.26
N GLN A 535 -16.89 -31.78 14.22
CA GLN A 535 -16.88 -30.38 14.67
C GLN A 535 -15.51 -29.98 15.25
N LYS A 536 -14.92 -30.80 16.13
CA LYS A 536 -13.56 -30.59 16.65
C LYS A 536 -12.50 -30.67 15.55
N GLY A 537 -12.71 -31.58 14.60
CA GLY A 537 -11.89 -31.71 13.40
C GLY A 537 -11.85 -30.42 12.60
N LEU A 538 -13.01 -29.86 12.27
CA LEU A 538 -13.16 -28.58 11.56
C LEU A 538 -12.48 -27.44 12.33
N ALA A 539 -12.74 -27.34 13.64
CA ALA A 539 -12.13 -26.32 14.50
C ALA A 539 -10.59 -26.45 14.58
N SER A 540 -10.02 -27.63 14.36
CA SER A 540 -8.57 -27.88 14.38
C SER A 540 -7.86 -27.60 13.05
N ILE A 541 -8.61 -27.30 11.98
CA ILE A 541 -8.05 -26.93 10.68
C ILE A 541 -7.53 -25.50 10.75
N SER A 542 -6.25 -25.32 10.48
CA SER A 542 -5.66 -23.99 10.53
C SER A 542 -5.97 -23.13 9.33
N HIS A 543 -5.80 -21.82 9.49
CA HIS A 543 -5.82 -20.87 8.39
C HIS A 543 -4.93 -21.25 7.21
N LYS A 544 -3.71 -21.76 7.43
CA LYS A 544 -2.85 -22.22 6.32
C LYS A 544 -3.47 -23.38 5.54
N GLU A 545 -4.13 -24.29 6.23
CA GLU A 545 -4.78 -25.46 5.63
C GLU A 545 -6.07 -25.06 4.92
N TRP A 546 -6.91 -24.21 5.54
CA TRP A 546 -8.07 -23.57 4.90
C TRP A 546 -7.66 -22.81 3.63
N ASN A 547 -6.68 -21.91 3.72
CA ASN A 547 -6.19 -21.13 2.59
C ASN A 547 -5.67 -22.02 1.47
N LYS A 548 -5.01 -23.14 1.81
CA LYS A 548 -4.53 -24.08 0.79
C LYS A 548 -5.69 -24.69 0.00
N ILE A 549 -6.73 -25.19 0.68
CA ILE A 549 -7.86 -25.83 0.00
C ILE A 549 -8.76 -24.80 -0.70
N THR A 550 -8.96 -23.61 -0.12
CA THR A 550 -9.68 -22.50 -0.76
C THR A 550 -8.95 -22.00 -2.01
N HIS A 551 -7.62 -21.87 -1.96
CA HIS A 551 -6.81 -21.47 -3.12
C HIS A 551 -6.86 -22.49 -4.25
N ASN A 552 -6.89 -23.78 -3.91
CA ASN A 552 -6.96 -24.87 -4.90
C ASN A 552 -8.27 -24.86 -5.69
N TRP A 553 -9.37 -24.31 -5.16
CA TRP A 553 -10.72 -24.53 -5.69
C TRP A 553 -11.61 -23.28 -5.82
N ILE A 554 -11.37 -22.19 -5.10
CA ILE A 554 -12.36 -21.09 -4.94
C ILE A 554 -11.77 -19.67 -5.16
N GLY A 555 -10.47 -19.53 -5.44
CA GLY A 555 -9.83 -18.22 -5.63
C GLY A 555 -10.23 -17.47 -6.92
N ILE A 556 -10.22 -16.13 -6.91
CA ILE A 556 -10.52 -15.24 -8.07
C ILE A 556 -9.63 -15.55 -9.29
N GLN A 557 -8.41 -16.05 -9.07
CA GLN A 557 -7.57 -16.57 -10.14
C GLN A 557 -8.27 -17.64 -10.99
N GLN A 558 -9.18 -18.45 -10.43
CA GLN A 558 -9.93 -19.45 -11.20
C GLN A 558 -11.03 -18.85 -12.07
N ILE A 559 -11.61 -17.69 -11.76
CA ILE A 559 -12.59 -17.06 -12.67
C ILE A 559 -11.91 -16.67 -14.00
N TYR A 560 -10.60 -16.38 -13.97
CA TYR A 560 -9.77 -16.13 -15.16
C TYR A 560 -8.96 -17.36 -15.65
N GLN A 561 -8.52 -18.25 -14.76
CA GLN A 561 -7.76 -19.48 -15.07
C GLN A 561 -8.66 -20.65 -15.48
N ASN A 562 -9.97 -20.64 -15.20
CA ASN A 562 -10.92 -21.66 -15.67
C ASN A 562 -11.25 -21.52 -17.17
N SER A 563 -10.73 -20.49 -17.83
CA SER A 563 -10.53 -20.50 -19.29
C SER A 563 -9.46 -21.51 -19.73
N ASN A 564 -8.74 -22.15 -18.79
CA ASN A 564 -7.55 -22.96 -19.04
C ASN A 564 -7.33 -24.12 -18.04
N MET A 565 -8.38 -24.85 -17.65
CA MET A 565 -8.20 -26.08 -16.85
C MET A 565 -7.85 -27.31 -17.69
N SER A 566 -6.56 -27.59 -17.78
CA SER A 566 -5.97 -28.93 -17.99
C SER A 566 -4.65 -29.06 -17.22
N LEU A 567 -4.62 -28.54 -15.99
CA LEU A 567 -3.41 -28.42 -15.17
C LEU A 567 -3.67 -28.96 -13.76
N LEU A 568 -3.67 -30.29 -13.64
CA LEU A 568 -3.41 -30.99 -12.39
C LEU A 568 -2.46 -32.14 -12.69
N GLU A 569 -1.20 -31.84 -12.91
CA GLU A 569 -0.08 -32.77 -12.71
C GLU A 569 1.23 -31.98 -12.64
N GLU A 570 2.22 -32.55 -11.94
CA GLU A 570 3.58 -32.05 -11.70
C GLU A 570 3.80 -31.12 -10.49
N LYS A 571 3.94 -31.79 -9.33
CA LYS A 571 4.94 -31.42 -8.35
C LYS A 571 6.31 -31.97 -8.78
N THR A 572 7.35 -31.19 -8.45
CA THR A 572 8.78 -31.51 -8.39
C THR A 572 9.49 -31.85 -9.70
N VAL A 573 10.29 -30.92 -10.23
CA VAL A 573 11.72 -31.13 -10.60
C VAL A 573 12.43 -29.77 -10.59
N LYS A 574 13.61 -29.72 -9.96
CA LYS A 574 14.54 -28.58 -9.90
C LYS A 574 15.24 -28.40 -11.26
N GLU A 575 15.46 -27.15 -11.68
CA GLU A 575 16.32 -26.80 -12.81
C GLU A 575 17.79 -27.15 -12.54
N PRO A 576 18.51 -27.74 -13.51
CA PRO A 576 19.95 -27.60 -13.61
C PRO A 576 20.33 -26.51 -14.61
N SER A 577 21.36 -25.79 -14.21
CA SER A 577 22.11 -24.76 -14.90
C SER A 577 22.59 -25.12 -16.32
N ILE A 578 22.63 -24.07 -17.15
CA ILE A 578 23.07 -24.03 -18.55
C ILE A 578 24.55 -24.38 -18.68
N THR A 579 24.90 -25.43 -19.44
CA THR A 579 25.97 -25.36 -20.47
C THR A 579 26.00 -26.58 -21.41
N LYS A 580 26.15 -26.26 -22.71
CA LYS A 580 26.66 -27.05 -23.86
C LYS A 580 25.74 -28.05 -24.59
N GLN A 581 25.92 -28.05 -25.91
CA GLN A 581 25.08 -28.51 -27.01
C GLN A 581 25.09 -30.03 -27.27
N LYS A 582 23.98 -30.45 -27.92
CA LYS A 582 23.81 -31.60 -28.85
C LYS A 582 23.73 -33.01 -28.26
N GLU A 583 22.50 -33.38 -27.89
CA GLU A 583 21.81 -34.60 -28.33
C GLU A 583 20.29 -34.31 -28.22
N LEU A 584 19.51 -34.56 -29.28
CA LEU A 584 18.04 -34.48 -29.17
C LEU A 584 17.59 -35.60 -28.24
N THR A 585 17.34 -35.27 -26.97
CA THR A 585 16.77 -36.23 -26.03
C THR A 585 15.37 -36.66 -26.50
N ASN A 586 15.06 -37.94 -26.38
CA ASN A 586 13.74 -38.56 -26.70
C ASN A 586 12.53 -37.90 -25.99
N LYS A 587 12.74 -36.86 -25.18
CA LYS A 587 11.72 -36.15 -24.41
C LYS A 587 11.03 -35.01 -25.18
N GLU A 588 11.56 -34.57 -26.33
CA GLU A 588 10.96 -33.49 -27.14
C GLU A 588 10.00 -33.96 -28.25
N LEU A 589 10.08 -35.23 -28.66
CA LEU A 589 9.24 -35.80 -29.72
C LEU A 589 7.91 -36.32 -29.17
N ILE A 590 6.85 -36.18 -29.95
CA ILE A 590 5.53 -36.69 -29.57
C ILE A 590 5.49 -38.23 -29.66
N ASN A 591 4.86 -38.88 -28.69
CA ASN A 591 4.70 -40.33 -28.70
C ASN A 591 3.60 -40.75 -29.71
N LEU A 592 4.00 -41.40 -30.80
CA LEU A 592 3.12 -41.87 -31.87
C LEU A 592 3.00 -43.39 -31.86
N THR A 593 1.86 -43.90 -32.30
CA THR A 593 1.70 -45.34 -32.56
C THR A 593 2.47 -45.71 -33.84
N LYS A 594 2.89 -46.98 -33.97
CA LYS A 594 3.54 -47.48 -35.20
C LYS A 594 2.74 -47.18 -36.47
N LYS A 595 1.41 -47.17 -36.38
CA LYS A 595 0.50 -46.81 -37.50
C LYS A 595 0.63 -45.34 -37.89
N GLU A 596 0.69 -44.44 -36.91
CA GLU A 596 0.83 -43.01 -37.12
C GLU A 596 2.24 -42.65 -37.62
N GLU A 597 3.29 -43.30 -37.10
CA GLU A 597 4.66 -43.13 -37.57
C GLU A 597 4.82 -43.54 -39.04
N ASN A 598 4.30 -44.72 -39.42
CA ASN A 598 4.34 -45.18 -40.80
C ASN A 598 3.53 -44.28 -41.74
N TYR A 599 2.39 -43.77 -41.27
CA TYR A 599 1.60 -42.78 -42.00
C TYR A 599 2.40 -41.50 -42.26
N LEU A 600 3.06 -40.92 -41.24
CA LEU A 600 3.86 -39.69 -41.39
C LEU A 600 5.11 -39.88 -42.26
N LYS A 601 5.73 -41.07 -42.26
CA LYS A 601 6.86 -41.36 -43.15
C LYS A 601 6.45 -41.19 -44.62
N ASN A 602 5.29 -41.72 -44.99
CA ASN A 602 4.83 -41.76 -46.39
C ASN A 602 3.96 -40.56 -46.80
N LYS A 603 3.48 -39.75 -45.85
CA LYS A 603 2.63 -38.59 -46.12
C LYS A 603 3.45 -37.31 -46.21
N THR A 604 3.22 -36.52 -47.26
CA THR A 604 3.63 -35.11 -47.32
C THR A 604 2.54 -34.27 -46.68
N LEU A 605 2.89 -33.43 -45.68
CA LEU A 605 1.94 -32.59 -44.96
C LEU A 605 1.82 -31.24 -45.63
N LYS A 606 0.64 -30.91 -46.18
CA LYS A 606 0.33 -29.60 -46.73
C LYS A 606 -0.59 -28.82 -45.80
N MET A 607 -0.31 -27.54 -45.61
CA MET A 607 -1.08 -26.69 -44.70
C MET A 607 -1.50 -25.38 -45.33
N CYS A 608 -2.80 -25.10 -45.31
CA CYS A 608 -3.35 -23.78 -45.61
C CYS A 608 -3.26 -22.89 -44.36
N VAL A 609 -3.01 -21.60 -44.57
CA VAL A 609 -2.83 -20.59 -43.52
C VAL A 609 -3.62 -19.34 -43.86
N ALA A 610 -3.79 -18.41 -42.92
CA ALA A 610 -4.30 -17.08 -43.22
C ALA A 610 -3.18 -16.23 -43.86
N PRO A 611 -3.30 -15.80 -45.13
CA PRO A 611 -2.18 -15.15 -45.83
C PRO A 611 -2.07 -13.64 -45.54
N ASN A 612 -3.11 -13.03 -44.98
CA ASN A 612 -3.20 -11.57 -44.78
C ASN A 612 -3.81 -11.20 -43.41
N TRP A 613 -3.45 -11.90 -42.34
CA TRP A 613 -4.04 -11.71 -41.01
C TRP A 613 -2.97 -11.52 -39.93
N MET A 614 -2.06 -10.56 -40.15
CA MET A 614 -1.06 -10.19 -39.16
C MET A 614 -1.71 -9.60 -37.89
N PRO A 615 -1.14 -9.84 -36.70
CA PRO A 615 0.11 -10.58 -36.45
C PRO A 615 -0.06 -12.11 -36.32
N PHE A 616 -1.24 -12.65 -36.65
CA PHE A 616 -1.55 -14.07 -36.48
C PHE A 616 -0.99 -14.96 -37.60
N GLY A 617 -1.00 -14.47 -38.84
CA GLY A 617 -0.44 -15.16 -39.98
C GLY A 617 -0.39 -14.29 -41.23
N ALA A 618 0.73 -14.32 -41.95
CA ALA A 618 0.82 -13.78 -43.30
C ALA A 618 1.81 -14.57 -44.17
N LEU A 619 1.63 -14.48 -45.49
CA LEU A 619 2.63 -14.90 -46.46
C LEU A 619 3.38 -13.66 -46.96
N ASP A 620 4.71 -13.68 -46.88
CA ASP A 620 5.57 -12.62 -47.44
C ASP A 620 5.64 -12.72 -48.99
N GLU A 621 6.36 -11.79 -49.62
CA GLU A 621 6.53 -11.76 -51.08
C GLU A 621 7.22 -13.02 -51.65
N ASN A 622 7.97 -13.74 -50.82
CA ASN A 622 8.64 -15.00 -51.16
C ASN A 622 7.78 -16.24 -50.81
N ASN A 623 6.52 -16.06 -50.38
CA ASN A 623 5.61 -17.09 -49.88
C ASN A 623 6.06 -17.79 -48.58
N ASN A 624 6.93 -17.17 -47.78
CA ASN A 624 7.23 -17.65 -46.44
C ASN A 624 6.11 -17.30 -45.48
N PHE A 625 5.77 -18.25 -44.60
CA PHE A 625 4.77 -18.02 -43.58
C PHE A 625 5.37 -17.36 -42.34
N GLU A 626 4.82 -16.20 -41.97
CA GLU A 626 5.21 -15.41 -40.80
C GLU A 626 4.03 -15.17 -39.84
N GLY A 627 4.33 -14.69 -38.63
CA GLY A 627 3.35 -14.42 -37.58
C GLY A 627 3.27 -15.49 -36.49
N PHE A 628 2.32 -15.31 -35.58
CA PHE A 628 2.07 -16.23 -34.46
C PHE A 628 1.89 -17.68 -34.94
N GLY A 629 1.11 -17.91 -35.99
CA GLY A 629 0.88 -19.23 -36.56
C GLY A 629 2.16 -19.89 -37.09
N ALA A 630 3.09 -19.11 -37.64
CA ALA A 630 4.35 -19.64 -38.15
C ALA A 630 5.24 -20.18 -37.03
N ASP A 631 5.31 -19.48 -35.89
CA ASP A 631 6.07 -19.95 -34.74
C ASP A 631 5.41 -21.17 -34.07
N ILE A 632 4.07 -21.25 -34.05
CA ILE A 632 3.36 -22.47 -33.64
C ILE A 632 3.67 -23.63 -34.59
N ASN A 633 3.66 -23.39 -35.90
CA ASN A 633 3.97 -24.42 -36.89
C ASN A 633 5.40 -24.98 -36.75
N LYS A 634 6.38 -24.14 -36.38
CA LYS A 634 7.75 -24.60 -36.06
C LYS A 634 7.76 -25.57 -34.88
N ILE A 635 6.96 -25.31 -33.85
CA ILE A 635 6.82 -26.23 -32.71
C ILE A 635 6.22 -27.55 -33.16
N ILE A 636 5.14 -27.52 -33.95
CA ILE A 636 4.48 -28.72 -34.46
C ILE A 636 5.43 -29.53 -35.34
N ALA A 637 6.11 -28.89 -36.29
CA ALA A 637 7.07 -29.55 -37.18
C ALA A 637 8.22 -30.20 -36.40
N LYS A 638 8.75 -29.51 -35.38
CA LYS A 638 9.78 -30.05 -34.48
C LYS A 638 9.26 -31.28 -33.71
N LYS A 639 8.07 -31.19 -33.10
CA LYS A 639 7.48 -32.29 -32.32
C LYS A 639 7.15 -33.52 -33.17
N LEU A 640 6.77 -33.31 -34.44
CA LEU A 640 6.49 -34.37 -35.40
C LEU A 640 7.74 -34.92 -36.10
N ASN A 641 8.88 -34.24 -35.97
CA ASN A 641 10.07 -34.47 -36.79
C ASN A 641 9.72 -34.56 -38.30
N LYS A 642 8.85 -33.66 -38.76
CA LYS A 642 8.33 -33.64 -40.13
C LYS A 642 8.10 -32.21 -40.59
N GLU A 643 8.60 -31.90 -41.78
CA GLU A 643 8.34 -30.62 -42.42
C GLU A 643 6.88 -30.50 -42.87
N ILE A 644 6.31 -29.30 -42.73
CA ILE A 644 4.95 -28.98 -43.17
C ILE A 644 5.03 -27.92 -44.27
N ILE A 645 4.59 -28.28 -45.47
CA ILE A 645 4.63 -27.42 -46.65
C ILE A 645 3.43 -26.47 -46.61
N ILE A 646 3.71 -25.16 -46.63
CA ILE A 646 2.66 -24.15 -46.67
C ILE A 646 2.07 -24.05 -48.08
N THR A 647 0.75 -24.20 -48.20
CA THR A 647 0.03 -24.04 -49.45
C THR A 647 -0.26 -22.56 -49.69
N ASN A 648 0.24 -22.04 -50.80
CA ASN A 648 0.06 -20.63 -51.15
C ASN A 648 -1.43 -20.29 -51.34
N SER A 649 -1.86 -19.11 -50.89
CA SER A 649 -3.21 -18.56 -51.10
C SER A 649 -3.18 -17.04 -51.02
N LYS A 650 -3.99 -16.35 -51.83
CA LYS A 650 -4.04 -14.88 -51.89
C LYS A 650 -4.99 -14.27 -50.86
N SER A 651 -5.93 -15.06 -50.34
CA SER A 651 -6.91 -14.61 -49.34
C SER A 651 -7.34 -15.74 -48.43
N TRP A 652 -7.90 -15.41 -47.27
CA TRP A 652 -8.45 -16.41 -46.35
C TRP A 652 -9.56 -17.25 -46.99
N GLN A 653 -10.38 -16.65 -47.84
CA GLN A 653 -11.43 -17.35 -48.59
C GLN A 653 -10.83 -18.42 -49.51
N GLU A 654 -9.74 -18.11 -50.21
CA GLU A 654 -9.03 -19.08 -51.06
C GLU A 654 -8.42 -20.21 -50.22
N SER A 655 -7.86 -19.91 -49.03
CA SER A 655 -7.36 -20.93 -48.10
C SER A 655 -8.47 -21.90 -47.66
N LEU A 656 -9.68 -21.40 -47.43
CA LEU A 656 -10.85 -22.22 -47.10
C LEU A 656 -11.30 -23.10 -48.28
N GLU A 657 -11.29 -22.57 -49.50
CA GLU A 657 -11.63 -23.31 -50.72
C GLU A 657 -10.61 -24.42 -50.99
N LYS A 658 -9.31 -24.15 -50.86
CA LYS A 658 -8.23 -25.14 -50.97
C LYS A 658 -8.35 -26.25 -49.94
N ALA A 659 -8.67 -25.90 -48.69
CA ALA A 659 -8.92 -26.90 -47.64
C ALA A 659 -10.16 -27.77 -47.96
N LYS A 660 -11.21 -27.16 -48.53
CA LYS A 660 -12.43 -27.89 -48.95
C LYS A 660 -12.18 -28.82 -50.14
N ASN A 661 -11.35 -28.39 -51.09
CA ASN A 661 -10.92 -29.16 -52.27
C ASN A 661 -9.81 -30.16 -51.96
N LYS A 662 -9.38 -30.27 -50.69
CA LYS A 662 -8.32 -31.17 -50.22
C LYS A 662 -6.94 -30.88 -50.83
N GLU A 663 -6.71 -29.65 -51.27
CA GLU A 663 -5.39 -29.20 -51.77
C GLU A 663 -4.37 -29.04 -50.63
N CYS A 664 -4.85 -28.87 -49.40
CA CYS A 664 -4.08 -28.95 -48.17
C CYS A 664 -4.72 -29.92 -47.17
N ASP A 665 -3.89 -30.59 -46.36
CA ASP A 665 -4.32 -31.58 -45.38
C ASP A 665 -4.76 -30.91 -44.06
N ILE A 666 -4.12 -29.79 -43.73
CA ILE A 666 -4.32 -29.03 -42.50
C ILE A 666 -4.71 -27.58 -42.83
N LEU A 667 -5.60 -26.99 -42.05
CA LEU A 667 -5.89 -25.57 -42.03
C LEU A 667 -5.50 -25.01 -40.66
N SER A 668 -4.53 -24.10 -40.65
CA SER A 668 -3.97 -23.50 -39.43
C SER A 668 -4.90 -22.44 -38.84
N LEU A 669 -4.93 -22.34 -37.51
CA LEU A 669 -5.61 -21.28 -36.74
C LEU A 669 -7.00 -20.95 -37.28
N VAL A 670 -7.87 -21.97 -37.30
CA VAL A 670 -9.23 -21.88 -37.82
C VAL A 670 -10.24 -22.09 -36.69
N LYS A 671 -11.27 -21.24 -36.65
CA LYS A 671 -12.42 -21.45 -35.75
C LYS A 671 -13.30 -22.60 -36.24
N ASN A 672 -13.68 -23.47 -35.31
CA ASN A 672 -14.64 -24.55 -35.55
C ASN A 672 -16.06 -23.99 -35.76
N THR A 673 -16.58 -24.04 -37.00
CA THR A 673 -17.95 -23.61 -37.34
C THR A 673 -18.77 -24.76 -37.92
N LYS A 674 -20.11 -24.65 -37.86
CA LYS A 674 -21.04 -25.65 -38.43
C LYS A 674 -20.72 -25.95 -39.90
N ASP A 675 -20.42 -24.93 -40.70
CA ASP A 675 -20.10 -25.11 -42.12
C ASP A 675 -18.75 -25.78 -42.35
N ARG A 676 -17.73 -25.44 -41.56
CA ARG A 676 -16.39 -26.01 -41.73
C ARG A 676 -16.32 -27.47 -41.28
N ARG A 677 -17.15 -27.90 -40.32
CA ARG A 677 -17.30 -29.32 -39.91
C ARG A 677 -17.82 -30.25 -41.01
N LYS A 678 -18.34 -29.69 -42.11
CA LYS A 678 -18.74 -30.48 -43.28
C LYS A 678 -17.53 -31.15 -43.94
N TYR A 679 -16.36 -30.49 -43.92
CA TYR A 679 -15.14 -30.95 -44.61
C TYR A 679 -13.86 -31.02 -43.73
N LEU A 680 -13.90 -30.50 -42.48
CA LEU A 680 -12.80 -30.58 -41.51
C LEU A 680 -13.20 -31.24 -40.18
N LYS A 681 -12.23 -31.89 -39.53
CA LYS A 681 -12.20 -32.23 -38.11
C LYS A 681 -11.31 -31.23 -37.37
N PHE A 682 -11.66 -30.87 -36.13
CA PHE A 682 -10.96 -29.83 -35.38
C PHE A 682 -10.28 -30.39 -34.14
N THR A 683 -9.03 -29.99 -33.91
CA THR A 683 -8.38 -30.22 -32.61
C THR A 683 -9.06 -29.39 -31.52
N GLN A 684 -8.64 -29.59 -30.28
CA GLN A 684 -8.97 -28.66 -29.20
C GLN A 684 -8.45 -27.24 -29.52
N GLU A 685 -9.06 -26.28 -28.85
CA GLU A 685 -8.72 -24.87 -28.93
C GLU A 685 -7.29 -24.62 -28.42
N LEU A 686 -6.53 -23.85 -29.20
CA LEU A 686 -5.20 -23.39 -28.87
C LEU A 686 -5.22 -22.02 -28.19
N ILE A 687 -6.05 -21.10 -28.69
CA ILE A 687 -6.13 -19.71 -28.19
C ILE A 687 -7.50 -19.09 -28.49
N PHE A 688 -8.00 -18.30 -27.54
CA PHE A 688 -9.18 -17.46 -27.67
C PHE A 688 -8.79 -16.01 -27.98
N LEU A 689 -9.43 -15.40 -28.98
CA LEU A 689 -9.25 -13.99 -29.33
C LEU A 689 -10.61 -13.28 -29.38
N PRO A 690 -10.91 -12.32 -28.48
CA PRO A 690 -12.21 -11.65 -28.48
C PRO A 690 -12.40 -10.79 -29.74
N TYR A 691 -13.64 -10.71 -30.22
CA TYR A 691 -14.03 -9.72 -31.22
C TYR A 691 -14.12 -8.34 -30.56
N VAL A 692 -13.61 -7.34 -31.26
CA VAL A 692 -13.76 -5.95 -30.87
C VAL A 692 -14.27 -5.14 -32.05
N VAL A 693 -14.95 -4.04 -31.74
CA VAL A 693 -15.42 -3.07 -32.73
C VAL A 693 -14.46 -1.89 -32.74
N VAL A 694 -13.84 -1.61 -33.88
CA VAL A 694 -13.14 -0.35 -34.11
C VAL A 694 -14.04 0.63 -34.84
N SER A 695 -14.08 1.88 -34.37
CA SER A 695 -14.90 2.96 -34.89
C SER A 695 -14.15 4.30 -34.81
N LYS A 696 -14.77 5.39 -35.22
CA LYS A 696 -14.19 6.74 -35.11
C LYS A 696 -13.93 7.15 -33.66
N LYS A 697 -12.87 7.91 -33.44
CA LYS A 697 -12.38 8.28 -32.10
C LYS A 697 -13.39 9.09 -31.27
N GLU A 698 -14.33 9.82 -31.89
CA GLU A 698 -15.39 10.54 -31.17
C GLU A 698 -16.44 9.65 -30.49
N ASN A 699 -16.63 8.41 -30.96
CA ASN A 699 -17.66 7.53 -30.40
C ASN A 699 -17.29 7.07 -28.98
N LEU A 700 -18.23 7.06 -28.04
CA LEU A 700 -17.99 6.57 -26.67
C LEU A 700 -17.68 5.08 -26.66
N PHE A 701 -17.04 4.59 -25.58
CA PHE A 701 -16.93 3.16 -25.34
C PHE A 701 -18.32 2.60 -24.99
N ILE A 702 -18.62 1.42 -25.52
CA ILE A 702 -19.93 0.77 -25.48
C ILE A 702 -19.72 -0.63 -24.94
N ASP A 703 -20.15 -0.84 -23.70
CA ASP A 703 -20.02 -2.10 -22.96
C ASP A 703 -20.90 -3.21 -23.54
N ASP A 704 -22.06 -2.87 -24.12
CA ASP A 704 -22.99 -3.83 -24.75
C ASP A 704 -23.17 -3.57 -26.26
N PHE A 705 -22.76 -4.54 -27.08
CA PHE A 705 -22.94 -4.48 -28.54
C PHE A 705 -24.41 -4.31 -28.97
N ASN A 706 -25.38 -4.69 -28.13
CA ASN A 706 -26.80 -4.50 -28.40
C ASN A 706 -27.19 -3.03 -28.64
N GLU A 707 -26.47 -2.07 -28.05
CA GLU A 707 -26.73 -0.64 -28.24
C GLU A 707 -26.43 -0.17 -29.67
N ILE A 708 -25.51 -0.87 -30.34
CA ILE A 708 -25.05 -0.56 -31.69
C ILE A 708 -25.43 -1.62 -32.72
N LYS A 709 -26.19 -2.66 -32.34
CA LYS A 709 -26.53 -3.78 -33.24
C LYS A 709 -27.19 -3.33 -34.54
N ASN A 710 -27.95 -2.23 -34.53
CA ASN A 710 -28.64 -1.72 -35.72
C ASN A 710 -27.73 -0.92 -36.68
N LYS A 711 -26.47 -0.70 -36.31
CA LYS A 711 -25.48 0.00 -37.12
C LYS A 711 -24.91 -0.93 -38.19
N LYS A 712 -24.20 -0.33 -39.15
CA LYS A 712 -23.56 -1.05 -40.26
C LYS A 712 -22.12 -1.39 -39.90
N PHE A 713 -21.73 -2.66 -39.99
CA PHE A 713 -20.39 -3.14 -39.63
C PHE A 713 -19.67 -3.78 -40.81
N ALA A 714 -18.37 -3.52 -40.97
CA ALA A 714 -17.54 -4.23 -41.94
C ALA A 714 -16.98 -5.52 -41.34
N ILE A 715 -16.92 -6.59 -42.16
CA ILE A 715 -16.29 -7.87 -41.83
C ILE A 715 -15.56 -8.40 -43.07
N VAL A 716 -14.36 -8.96 -42.88
CA VAL A 716 -13.59 -9.57 -43.97
C VAL A 716 -14.25 -10.87 -44.45
N LYS A 717 -14.37 -11.05 -45.77
CA LYS A 717 -14.99 -12.23 -46.39
C LYS A 717 -14.39 -13.54 -45.88
N GLY A 718 -15.25 -14.48 -45.47
CA GLY A 718 -14.86 -15.82 -45.01
C GLY A 718 -14.42 -15.89 -43.54
N TYR A 719 -14.35 -14.76 -42.82
CA TYR A 719 -14.10 -14.75 -41.39
C TYR A 719 -15.30 -15.31 -40.63
N SER A 720 -15.06 -16.03 -39.52
CA SER A 720 -16.16 -16.62 -38.76
C SER A 720 -17.07 -15.57 -38.12
N ALA A 721 -16.54 -14.36 -37.87
CA ALA A 721 -17.29 -13.24 -37.34
C ALA A 721 -18.56 -12.95 -38.14
N GLU A 722 -18.57 -13.18 -39.45
CA GLU A 722 -19.76 -13.03 -40.29
C GLU A 722 -20.91 -13.93 -39.81
N ASN A 723 -20.64 -15.22 -39.69
CA ASN A 723 -21.66 -16.19 -39.27
C ASN A 723 -22.02 -16.04 -37.80
N ASP A 724 -21.02 -15.76 -36.95
CA ASP A 724 -21.23 -15.57 -35.51
C ASP A 724 -22.13 -14.36 -35.25
N LEU A 725 -21.92 -13.25 -35.95
CA LEU A 725 -22.75 -12.05 -35.84
C LEU A 725 -24.14 -12.24 -36.47
N LYS A 726 -24.25 -12.88 -37.64
CA LYS A 726 -25.58 -13.21 -38.21
C LYS A 726 -26.41 -14.09 -37.28
N GLN A 727 -25.77 -15.00 -36.56
CA GLN A 727 -26.44 -15.90 -35.63
C GLN A 727 -26.86 -15.20 -34.33
N LEU A 728 -26.00 -14.35 -33.75
CA LEU A 728 -26.23 -13.74 -32.44
C LEU A 728 -26.90 -12.37 -32.52
N TYR A 729 -26.70 -11.63 -33.60
CA TYR A 729 -27.28 -10.31 -33.86
C TYR A 729 -27.83 -10.26 -35.30
N PRO A 730 -28.96 -10.95 -35.61
CA PRO A 730 -29.51 -11.01 -36.96
C PRO A 730 -29.85 -9.65 -37.58
N GLU A 731 -30.09 -8.65 -36.72
CA GLU A 731 -30.41 -7.27 -37.12
C GLU A 731 -29.17 -6.45 -37.50
N ALA A 732 -27.96 -6.97 -37.26
CA ALA A 732 -26.73 -6.29 -37.60
C ALA A 732 -26.53 -6.21 -39.12
N LYS A 733 -26.38 -4.98 -39.61
CA LYS A 733 -26.15 -4.74 -41.04
C LYS A 733 -24.68 -4.99 -41.35
N ILE A 734 -24.37 -6.12 -41.97
CA ILE A 734 -22.98 -6.50 -42.27
C ILE A 734 -22.62 -6.12 -43.71
N LEU A 735 -21.50 -5.43 -43.88
CA LEU A 735 -20.83 -5.21 -45.16
C LEU A 735 -19.62 -6.13 -45.26
N ILE A 736 -19.62 -7.02 -46.24
CA ILE A 736 -18.48 -7.90 -46.51
C ILE A 736 -17.43 -7.15 -47.33
N VAL A 737 -16.19 -7.15 -46.83
CA VAL A 737 -15.03 -6.49 -47.46
C VAL A 737 -13.92 -7.50 -47.76
N LYS A 738 -12.94 -7.11 -48.58
CA LYS A 738 -11.85 -7.99 -49.03
C LYS A 738 -10.68 -8.04 -48.04
N SER A 739 -10.48 -7.00 -47.24
CA SER A 739 -9.33 -6.89 -46.32
C SER A 739 -9.62 -6.00 -45.11
N ALA A 740 -8.81 -6.13 -44.06
CA ALA A 740 -8.86 -5.23 -42.90
C ALA A 740 -8.58 -3.77 -43.30
N LYS A 741 -7.69 -3.54 -44.28
CA LYS A 741 -7.42 -2.19 -44.82
C LYS A 741 -8.68 -1.54 -45.38
N GLU A 742 -9.38 -2.24 -46.28
CA GLU A 742 -10.64 -1.75 -46.85
C GLU A 742 -11.69 -1.52 -45.76
N ALA A 743 -11.75 -2.38 -44.73
CA ALA A 743 -12.66 -2.21 -43.61
C ALA A 743 -12.40 -0.89 -42.86
N LEU A 744 -11.14 -0.64 -42.50
CA LEU A 744 -10.72 0.57 -41.77
C LEU A 744 -10.94 1.85 -42.60
N GLU A 745 -10.63 1.83 -43.91
CA GLU A 745 -10.93 2.95 -44.82
C GLU A 745 -12.41 3.31 -44.83
N LYS A 746 -13.29 2.30 -44.84
CA LYS A 746 -14.75 2.50 -44.82
C LYS A 746 -15.25 3.03 -43.47
N VAL A 747 -14.63 2.62 -42.36
CA VAL A 747 -14.94 3.19 -41.03
C VAL A 747 -14.51 4.66 -40.97
N GLN A 748 -13.30 4.98 -41.43
CA GLN A 748 -12.78 6.35 -41.47
C GLN A 748 -13.67 7.28 -42.31
N LYS A 749 -14.07 6.81 -43.50
CA LYS A 749 -15.01 7.55 -44.39
C LYS A 749 -16.43 7.63 -43.86
N GLY A 750 -16.79 6.86 -42.80
CA GLY A 750 -18.14 6.80 -42.25
C GLY A 750 -19.14 6.00 -43.10
N GLU A 751 -18.67 5.21 -44.07
CA GLU A 751 -19.52 4.32 -44.88
C GLU A 751 -20.07 3.13 -44.08
N VAL A 752 -19.36 2.77 -43.00
CA VAL A 752 -19.78 1.81 -41.97
C VAL A 752 -19.48 2.42 -40.60
N PHE A 753 -20.26 2.02 -39.59
CA PHE A 753 -20.09 2.47 -38.21
C PHE A 753 -18.86 1.85 -37.54
N GLY A 754 -18.54 0.59 -37.83
CA GLY A 754 -17.36 -0.05 -37.26
C GLY A 754 -16.87 -1.26 -38.03
N TYR A 755 -15.63 -1.66 -37.78
CA TYR A 755 -15.03 -2.89 -38.27
C TYR A 755 -14.88 -3.88 -37.12
N ILE A 756 -15.21 -5.16 -37.35
CA ILE A 756 -15.18 -6.20 -36.31
C ILE A 756 -14.14 -7.25 -36.62
N ASP A 757 -13.17 -7.41 -35.72
CA ASP A 757 -12.11 -8.43 -35.80
C ASP A 757 -11.40 -8.61 -34.44
N ALA A 758 -10.31 -9.39 -34.40
CA ALA A 758 -9.46 -9.55 -33.23
C ALA A 758 -8.70 -8.25 -32.90
N THR A 759 -8.59 -7.94 -31.61
CA THR A 759 -7.90 -6.74 -31.10
C THR A 759 -6.50 -6.54 -31.70
N ALA A 760 -5.67 -7.58 -31.70
CA ALA A 760 -4.30 -7.48 -32.20
C ALA A 760 -4.22 -7.30 -33.73
N ALA A 761 -5.15 -7.91 -34.48
CA ALA A 761 -5.20 -7.75 -35.93
C ALA A 761 -5.63 -6.33 -36.33
N ILE A 762 -6.61 -5.77 -35.60
CA ILE A 762 -7.00 -4.36 -35.74
C ILE A 762 -5.84 -3.43 -35.39
N GLY A 763 -5.17 -3.65 -34.26
CA GLY A 763 -4.03 -2.83 -33.84
C GLY A 763 -2.91 -2.82 -34.88
N TYR A 764 -2.51 -3.99 -35.36
CA TYR A 764 -1.49 -4.11 -36.40
C TYR A 764 -1.92 -3.43 -37.72
N ALA A 765 -3.18 -3.62 -38.16
CA ALA A 765 -3.67 -3.01 -39.39
C ALA A 765 -3.77 -1.48 -39.28
N MET A 766 -4.22 -0.95 -38.13
CA MET A 766 -4.26 0.49 -37.88
C MET A 766 -2.87 1.10 -37.91
N GLU A 767 -1.88 0.45 -37.30
CA GLU A 767 -0.49 0.91 -37.30
C GLU A 767 0.13 0.84 -38.69
N LYS A 768 0.04 -0.31 -39.37
CA LYS A 768 0.64 -0.54 -40.69
C LYS A 768 0.10 0.40 -41.77
N TYR A 769 -1.18 0.77 -41.69
CA TYR A 769 -1.85 1.58 -42.72
C TYR A 769 -2.15 3.02 -42.27
N GLY A 770 -1.80 3.41 -41.03
CA GLY A 770 -1.88 4.79 -40.55
C GLY A 770 -3.26 5.29 -40.11
N PHE A 771 -4.12 4.44 -39.57
CA PHE A 771 -5.49 4.80 -39.12
C PHE A 771 -5.53 5.28 -37.66
N TYR A 772 -4.92 6.43 -37.35
CA TYR A 772 -4.78 6.95 -35.98
C TYR A 772 -6.01 7.67 -35.42
N ASP A 773 -6.99 7.96 -36.27
CA ASP A 773 -8.27 8.61 -35.94
C ASP A 773 -9.38 7.62 -35.59
N LEU A 774 -9.06 6.32 -35.57
CA LEU A 774 -9.95 5.25 -35.15
C LEU A 774 -9.57 4.73 -33.76
N LYS A 775 -10.53 4.16 -33.03
CA LYS A 775 -10.31 3.51 -31.74
C LYS A 775 -11.22 2.31 -31.55
N ILE A 776 -10.82 1.40 -30.68
CA ILE A 776 -11.69 0.31 -30.24
C ILE A 776 -12.74 0.88 -29.30
N ILE A 777 -14.01 0.70 -29.64
CA ILE A 777 -15.15 1.26 -28.90
C ILE A 777 -16.01 0.20 -28.23
N SER A 778 -15.85 -1.08 -28.54
CA SER A 778 -16.64 -2.14 -27.92
C SER A 778 -15.90 -3.47 -28.00
N LYS A 779 -16.17 -4.35 -27.03
CA LYS A 779 -15.66 -5.72 -26.97
C LYS A 779 -16.85 -6.65 -26.88
N LEU A 780 -16.90 -7.64 -27.77
CA LEU A 780 -17.99 -8.61 -27.78
C LEU A 780 -17.65 -9.80 -26.86
N PRO A 781 -18.65 -10.46 -26.26
CA PRO A 781 -18.46 -11.68 -25.45
C PRO A 781 -18.08 -12.90 -26.29
N ILE A 782 -18.03 -12.75 -27.62
CA ILE A 782 -17.64 -13.76 -28.60
C ILE A 782 -16.29 -13.44 -29.23
N GLY A 783 -15.66 -14.46 -29.80
CA GLY A 783 -14.35 -14.32 -30.41
C GLY A 783 -13.96 -15.49 -31.29
N TYR A 784 -12.71 -15.48 -31.73
CA TYR A 784 -12.08 -16.61 -32.39
C TYR A 784 -11.57 -17.62 -31.37
N ASN A 785 -12.20 -18.79 -31.30
CA ASN A 785 -11.67 -19.96 -30.62
C ASN A 785 -10.84 -20.75 -31.66
N LEU A 786 -9.56 -20.44 -31.76
CA LEU A 786 -8.70 -20.93 -32.85
C LEU A 786 -8.17 -22.33 -32.54
N SER A 787 -8.29 -23.24 -33.51
CA SER A 787 -7.72 -24.59 -33.47
C SER A 787 -7.10 -24.96 -34.81
N PHE A 788 -6.64 -26.22 -34.96
CA PHE A 788 -6.22 -26.76 -36.25
C PHE A 788 -7.36 -27.59 -36.85
N GLY A 789 -7.68 -27.31 -38.12
CA GLY A 789 -8.60 -28.10 -38.91
C GLY A 789 -7.83 -29.13 -39.73
N VAL A 790 -8.21 -30.40 -39.67
CA VAL A 790 -7.65 -31.47 -40.50
C VAL A 790 -8.74 -31.99 -41.42
N ASN A 791 -8.38 -32.39 -42.64
CA ASN A 791 -9.31 -33.02 -43.58
C ASN A 791 -10.17 -34.10 -42.90
N LYS A 792 -11.49 -34.02 -43.04
CA LYS A 792 -12.44 -34.88 -42.32
C LYS A 792 -12.23 -36.37 -42.58
N ASP A 793 -11.81 -36.72 -43.79
CA ASP A 793 -11.61 -38.10 -44.22
C ASP A 793 -10.31 -38.69 -43.66
N ASP A 794 -9.35 -37.83 -43.26
CA ASP A 794 -8.05 -38.25 -42.76
C ASP A 794 -8.02 -38.39 -41.23
N THR A 795 -8.59 -39.49 -40.75
CA THR A 795 -8.70 -39.76 -39.32
C THR A 795 -7.34 -40.02 -38.66
N VAL A 796 -6.37 -40.55 -39.40
CA VAL A 796 -5.02 -40.82 -38.88
C VAL A 796 -4.29 -39.50 -38.63
N LEU A 797 -4.29 -38.59 -39.60
CA LEU A 797 -3.69 -37.27 -39.43
C LEU A 797 -4.39 -36.44 -38.35
N PHE A 798 -5.72 -36.56 -38.24
CA PHE A 798 -6.47 -35.89 -37.18
C PHE A 798 -6.01 -36.35 -35.78
N ASN A 799 -5.83 -37.65 -35.57
CA ASN A 799 -5.37 -38.18 -34.28
C ASN A 799 -3.94 -37.70 -33.94
N ILE A 800 -3.07 -37.62 -34.95
CA ILE A 800 -1.71 -37.07 -34.81
C ILE A 800 -1.77 -35.60 -34.37
N PHE A 801 -2.52 -34.76 -35.09
CA PHE A 801 -2.64 -33.33 -34.75
C PHE A 801 -3.33 -33.11 -33.40
N LYS A 802 -4.32 -33.94 -33.04
CA LYS A 802 -4.93 -33.92 -31.70
C LYS A 802 -3.87 -34.15 -30.62
N LYS A 803 -2.98 -35.15 -30.78
CA LYS A 803 -1.89 -35.41 -29.82
C LYS A 803 -0.91 -34.26 -29.75
N VAL A 804 -0.41 -33.80 -30.89
CA VAL A 804 0.62 -32.74 -30.92
C VAL A 804 0.09 -31.45 -30.34
N VAL A 805 -1.11 -30.99 -30.74
CA VAL A 805 -1.69 -29.75 -30.21
C VAL A 805 -1.96 -29.87 -28.70
N THR A 806 -2.21 -31.08 -28.18
CA THR A 806 -2.42 -31.30 -26.73
C THR A 806 -1.13 -31.15 -25.95
N ASP A 807 -0.01 -31.51 -26.57
CA ASP A 807 1.33 -31.52 -26.00
C ASP A 807 2.08 -30.17 -26.17
N ILE A 808 1.47 -29.17 -26.84
CA ILE A 808 2.05 -27.82 -26.90
C ILE A 808 1.85 -27.13 -25.54
N ASP A 809 2.97 -26.74 -24.91
CA ASP A 809 2.95 -25.97 -23.66
C ASP A 809 2.23 -24.62 -23.83
N LYS A 810 1.13 -24.44 -23.10
CA LYS A 810 0.33 -23.22 -23.10
C LYS A 810 1.13 -21.99 -22.66
N LYS A 811 2.12 -22.13 -21.76
CA LYS A 811 3.01 -21.00 -21.39
C LYS A 811 3.82 -20.54 -22.60
N LYS A 812 4.29 -21.49 -23.42
CA LYS A 812 5.01 -21.17 -24.66
C LYS A 812 4.11 -20.49 -25.68
N VAL A 813 2.86 -20.94 -25.83
CA VAL A 813 1.85 -20.29 -26.68
C VAL A 813 1.63 -18.83 -26.24
N ALA A 814 1.47 -18.58 -24.93
CA ALA A 814 1.32 -17.23 -24.40
C ALA A 814 2.56 -16.34 -24.61
N GLN A 815 3.78 -16.89 -24.50
CA GLN A 815 5.02 -16.17 -24.81
C GLN A 815 5.11 -15.78 -26.29
N ILE A 816 4.76 -16.69 -27.20
CA ILE A 816 4.75 -16.42 -28.64
C ILE A 816 3.68 -15.38 -28.98
N TYR A 817 2.49 -15.50 -28.39
CA TYR A 817 1.45 -14.47 -28.52
C TYR A 817 1.97 -13.09 -28.08
N LYS A 818 2.61 -13.00 -26.90
CA LYS A 818 3.20 -11.75 -26.42
C LYS A 818 4.27 -11.20 -27.38
N LYS A 819 5.13 -12.06 -27.95
CA LYS A 819 6.16 -11.65 -28.93
C LYS A 819 5.57 -10.93 -30.14
N TRP A 820 4.45 -11.43 -30.67
CA TRP A 820 3.82 -10.93 -31.89
C TRP A 820 2.82 -9.80 -31.65
N VAL A 821 2.27 -9.69 -30.44
CA VAL A 821 1.22 -8.72 -30.07
C VAL A 821 1.75 -7.55 -29.23
N ALA A 822 2.92 -7.67 -28.60
CA ALA A 822 3.57 -6.53 -27.96
C ALA A 822 3.95 -5.51 -29.04
N LEU A 823 3.28 -4.35 -29.04
CA LEU A 823 3.58 -3.22 -29.90
C LEU A 823 5.05 -2.83 -29.74
N LYS A 824 5.89 -3.24 -30.69
CA LYS A 824 7.21 -2.65 -30.86
C LYS A 824 6.98 -1.29 -31.50
N GLN A 825 6.90 -0.24 -30.68
CA GLN A 825 7.00 1.13 -31.21
C GLN A 825 8.41 1.33 -31.76
N GLU A 826 8.60 1.09 -33.05
CA GLU A 826 9.70 1.70 -33.78
C GLU A 826 9.31 3.14 -34.07
N LYS A 827 9.64 4.05 -33.16
CA LYS A 827 9.52 5.49 -33.41
C LYS A 827 10.50 5.85 -34.53
N VAL A 828 9.97 6.20 -35.71
CA VAL A 828 10.70 7.05 -36.66
C VAL A 828 10.77 8.43 -36.01
N VAL A 829 11.85 8.66 -35.27
CA VAL A 829 12.05 9.92 -34.57
C VAL A 829 12.43 10.98 -35.60
N ASP A 830 11.59 11.98 -35.77
CA ASP A 830 11.97 13.22 -36.45
C ASP A 830 13.01 13.94 -35.58
N TYR A 831 14.28 13.82 -35.97
CA TYR A 831 15.41 14.41 -35.25
C TYR A 831 15.42 15.94 -35.32
N SER A 832 14.55 16.59 -36.11
CA SER A 832 14.53 18.06 -36.20
C SER A 832 14.16 18.72 -34.87
N LEU A 833 13.24 18.11 -34.10
CA LEU A 833 12.87 18.59 -32.77
C LEU A 833 13.98 18.30 -31.76
N ILE A 834 14.68 17.17 -31.89
CA ILE A 834 15.82 16.81 -31.05
C ILE A 834 16.95 17.82 -31.24
N TRP A 835 17.29 18.20 -32.47
CA TRP A 835 18.32 19.23 -32.70
C TRP A 835 17.91 20.60 -32.16
N LYS A 836 16.62 20.97 -32.20
CA LYS A 836 16.10 22.18 -31.56
C LYS A 836 16.21 22.11 -30.04
N ILE A 837 15.83 20.98 -29.43
CA ILE A 837 15.94 20.75 -27.99
C ILE A 837 17.40 20.73 -27.57
N ILE A 838 18.29 20.09 -28.32
CA ILE A 838 19.74 20.08 -28.09
C ILE A 838 20.27 21.51 -28.18
N GLY A 839 19.87 22.30 -29.18
CA GLY A 839 20.23 23.71 -29.30
C GLY A 839 19.76 24.56 -28.12
N ILE A 840 18.51 24.42 -27.70
CA ILE A 840 17.94 25.10 -26.53
C ILE A 840 18.64 24.64 -25.24
N THR A 841 18.90 23.35 -25.11
CA THR A 841 19.58 22.77 -23.93
C THR A 841 21.03 23.24 -23.85
N LEU A 842 21.75 23.28 -24.98
CA LEU A 842 23.09 23.84 -25.07
C LEU A 842 23.09 25.34 -24.74
N PHE A 843 22.08 26.08 -25.20
CA PHE A 843 21.92 27.49 -24.84
C PHE A 843 21.64 27.68 -23.35
N ILE A 844 20.78 26.86 -22.75
CA ILE A 844 20.53 26.84 -21.29
C ILE A 844 21.79 26.44 -20.53
N ILE A 845 22.55 25.44 -20.99
CA ILE A 845 23.83 25.04 -20.38
C ILE A 845 24.84 26.16 -20.50
N LEU A 846 24.90 26.90 -21.62
CA LEU A 846 25.77 28.07 -21.77
C LEU A 846 25.37 29.19 -20.83
N ILE A 847 24.06 29.45 -20.66
CA ILE A 847 23.53 30.40 -19.68
C ILE A 847 23.91 29.95 -18.26
N ILE A 848 23.62 28.70 -17.89
CA ILE A 848 23.94 28.15 -16.57
C ILE A 848 25.46 28.15 -16.34
N SER A 849 26.27 27.81 -17.33
CA SER A 849 27.73 27.84 -17.26
C SER A 849 28.25 29.27 -17.11
N TYR A 850 27.68 30.23 -17.83
CA TYR A 850 27.97 31.66 -17.69
C TYR A 850 27.60 32.16 -16.28
N TRP A 851 26.41 31.82 -15.78
CA TRP A 851 25.98 32.17 -14.42
C TRP A 851 26.79 31.46 -13.35
N ASN A 852 27.17 30.20 -13.54
CA ASN A 852 28.04 29.46 -12.64
C ASN A 852 29.43 30.09 -12.60
N THR A 853 29.97 30.48 -13.75
CA THR A 853 31.25 31.20 -13.83
C THR A 853 31.14 32.54 -13.12
N LYS A 854 30.09 33.32 -13.38
CA LYS A 854 29.80 34.59 -12.72
C LYS A 854 29.59 34.43 -11.20
N LEU A 855 28.91 33.37 -10.76
CA LEU A 855 28.70 33.04 -9.36
C LEU A 855 29.99 32.63 -8.67
N ILE A 856 30.88 31.87 -9.34
CA ILE A 856 32.20 31.54 -8.81
C ILE A 856 33.05 32.79 -8.67
N PHE A 857 33.03 33.71 -9.64
CA PHE A 857 33.73 35.00 -9.54
C PHE A 857 33.15 35.88 -8.42
N ALA A 858 31.82 36.02 -8.36
CA ALA A 858 31.16 36.76 -7.28
C ALA A 858 31.45 36.15 -5.90
N LYS A 859 31.47 34.81 -5.79
CA LYS A 859 31.84 34.11 -4.55
C LYS A 859 33.28 34.40 -4.15
N LYS A 860 34.22 34.43 -5.10
CA LYS A 860 35.62 34.81 -4.84
C LYS A 860 35.73 36.27 -4.38
N GLU A 861 34.98 37.19 -4.96
CA GLU A 861 34.94 38.59 -4.51
C GLU A 861 34.37 38.73 -3.10
N ILE A 862 33.26 38.02 -2.81
CA ILE A 862 32.66 37.97 -1.48
C ILE A 862 33.65 37.38 -0.47
N GLU A 863 34.35 36.31 -0.81
CA GLU A 863 35.32 35.67 0.07
C GLU A 863 36.55 36.57 0.34
N LYS A 864 36.99 37.31 -0.68
CA LYS A 864 38.03 38.35 -0.52
C LYS A 864 37.54 39.50 0.36
N SER A 865 36.31 39.96 0.17
CA SER A 865 35.70 41.03 0.96
C SER A 865 35.50 40.60 2.42
N ASN A 866 35.06 39.38 2.67
CA ASN A 866 34.91 38.81 4.02
C ASN A 866 36.26 38.70 4.74
N LYS A 867 37.32 38.26 4.05
CA LYS A 867 38.68 38.24 4.61
C LYS A 867 39.19 39.65 4.96
N LEU A 868 38.89 40.64 4.12
CA LEU A 868 39.22 42.03 4.42
C LEU A 868 38.40 42.57 5.60
N LEU A 869 37.13 42.18 5.71
CA LEU A 869 36.24 42.57 6.80
C LEU A 869 36.69 41.99 8.14
N GLU A 870 37.10 40.71 8.18
CA GLU A 870 37.67 40.10 9.40
C GLU A 870 38.96 40.80 9.83
N LYS A 871 39.84 41.12 8.88
CA LYS A 871 41.06 41.87 9.17
C LYS A 871 40.76 43.27 9.72
N ALA A 872 39.78 43.98 9.13
CA ALA A 872 39.36 45.30 9.60
C ALA A 872 38.72 45.24 10.99
N LYS A 873 37.92 44.22 11.29
CA LYS A 873 37.35 44.00 12.63
C LYS A 873 38.43 43.80 13.69
N LEU A 874 39.42 42.95 13.42
CA LEU A 874 40.55 42.73 14.32
C LEU A 874 41.35 44.01 14.55
N ASP A 875 41.56 44.82 13.50
CA ASP A 875 42.23 46.12 13.63
C ASP A 875 41.41 47.11 14.46
N ILE A 876 40.08 47.15 14.28
CA ILE A 876 39.18 47.99 15.08
C ILE A 876 39.21 47.56 16.55
N GLU A 877 39.14 46.27 16.86
CA GLU A 877 39.22 45.78 18.25
C GLU A 877 40.56 46.13 18.89
N LYS A 878 41.66 45.95 18.16
CA LYS A 878 42.98 46.35 18.64
C LYS A 878 43.06 47.85 18.89
N LYS A 879 42.53 48.67 17.97
CA LYS A 879 42.50 50.13 18.09
C LYS A 879 41.60 50.61 19.23
N ASN A 880 40.46 49.96 19.46
CA ASN A 880 39.59 50.27 20.59
C ASN A 880 40.26 49.97 21.93
N LYS A 881 40.98 48.84 22.03
CA LYS A 881 41.77 48.52 23.22
C LYS A 881 42.93 49.49 23.45
N GLU A 882 43.60 49.92 22.38
CA GLU A 882 44.62 50.98 22.44
C GLU A 882 44.01 52.32 22.88
N LEU A 883 42.84 52.70 22.35
CA LEU A 883 42.12 53.93 22.74
C LEU A 883 41.68 53.90 24.20
N GLU A 884 41.19 52.77 24.69
CA GLU A 884 40.77 52.62 26.08
C GLU A 884 41.96 52.77 27.06
N GLN A 885 43.12 52.20 26.72
CA GLN A 885 44.35 52.40 27.49
C GLN A 885 44.81 53.87 27.45
N LEU A 886 44.79 54.50 26.27
CA LEU A 886 45.15 55.92 26.12
C LEU A 886 44.21 56.87 26.87
N ALA A 887 42.92 56.51 26.98
CA ALA A 887 41.91 57.32 27.63
C ALA A 887 41.94 57.20 29.16
N THR A 888 42.41 56.08 29.71
CA THR A 888 42.30 55.78 31.16
C THR A 888 43.62 55.75 31.92
N THR A 889 44.76 55.60 31.24
CA THR A 889 46.09 55.49 31.88
C THR A 889 47.03 56.63 31.49
N ASP A 890 47.92 57.00 32.40
CA ASP A 890 49.02 57.93 32.12
C ASP A 890 50.06 57.23 31.24
N LYS A 891 50.37 57.82 30.08
CA LYS A 891 51.26 57.22 29.06
C LYS A 891 52.65 56.90 29.59
N LEU A 892 53.14 57.64 30.58
CA LEU A 892 54.48 57.46 31.11
C LEU A 892 54.52 56.40 32.21
N THR A 893 53.62 56.49 33.19
CA THR A 893 53.67 55.70 34.43
C THR A 893 52.76 54.46 34.41
N GLY A 894 51.82 54.40 33.47
CA GLY A 894 50.88 53.29 33.30
C GLY A 894 49.94 53.06 34.49
N ILE A 895 49.86 53.99 35.44
CA ILE A 895 48.78 54.09 36.44
C ILE A 895 47.63 54.91 35.85
N TYR A 896 46.51 55.07 36.56
CA TYR A 896 45.38 55.86 36.06
C TYR A 896 45.79 57.31 35.77
N ASN A 897 45.23 57.91 34.73
CA ASN A 897 45.40 59.34 34.47
C ASN A 897 44.39 60.17 35.28
N ARG A 898 44.56 61.49 35.26
CA ARG A 898 43.68 62.44 35.93
C ARG A 898 42.18 62.23 35.63
N ALA A 899 41.81 62.08 34.36
CA ALA A 899 40.39 61.90 33.98
C ALA A 899 39.79 60.64 34.62
N LYS A 900 40.56 59.54 34.67
CA LYS A 900 40.10 58.31 35.31
C LYS A 900 40.09 58.41 36.84
N LEU A 901 41.01 59.17 37.43
CA LEU A 901 41.00 59.45 38.87
C LEU A 901 39.77 60.26 39.30
N ASP A 902 39.38 61.27 38.53
CA ASP A 902 38.17 62.07 38.78
C ASP A 902 36.91 61.20 38.81
N GLU A 903 36.77 60.31 37.81
CA GLU A 903 35.67 59.35 37.73
C GLU A 903 35.65 58.41 38.96
N LEU A 904 36.80 57.84 39.31
CA LEU A 904 36.91 56.88 40.40
C LEU A 904 36.71 57.52 41.77
N LEU A 905 37.17 58.76 41.99
CA LEU A 905 36.92 59.52 43.21
C LEU A 905 35.44 59.83 43.36
N GLN A 906 34.78 60.29 42.29
CA GLN A 906 33.34 60.54 42.32
C GLN A 906 32.55 59.27 42.62
N ASN A 907 32.94 58.13 42.04
CA ASN A 907 32.33 56.84 42.33
C ASN A 907 32.50 56.45 43.80
N GLU A 908 33.67 56.68 44.39
CA GLU A 908 33.91 56.33 45.80
C GLU A 908 33.15 57.23 46.77
N ILE A 909 32.99 58.52 46.46
CA ILE A 909 32.10 59.44 47.19
C ILE A 909 30.66 58.93 47.16
N ASN A 910 30.13 58.60 45.97
CA ASN A 910 28.78 58.07 45.82
C ASN A 910 28.58 56.75 46.62
N ARG A 911 29.60 55.89 46.66
CA ARG A 911 29.57 54.67 47.48
C ARG A 911 29.56 55.00 48.97
N SER A 912 30.39 55.95 49.40
CA SER A 912 30.49 56.39 50.79
C SER A 912 29.20 57.03 51.30
N GLU A 913 28.53 57.86 50.49
CA GLU A 913 27.20 58.41 50.80
C GLU A 913 26.14 57.31 50.98
N ARG A 914 26.18 56.29 50.12
CA ARG A 914 25.19 55.21 50.11
C ARG A 914 25.39 54.22 51.25
N PHE A 915 26.64 53.86 51.56
CA PHE A 915 26.97 52.79 52.50
C PHE A 915 27.54 53.28 53.82
N ASN A 916 27.68 54.60 53.98
CA ASN A 916 28.20 55.26 55.19
C ASN A 916 29.56 54.69 55.64
N HIS A 917 30.46 54.41 54.68
CA HIS A 917 31.81 53.93 54.95
C HIS A 917 32.85 55.03 54.74
N ASN A 918 33.93 55.02 55.51
CA ASN A 918 35.00 56.00 55.40
C ASN A 918 36.06 55.57 54.36
N PHE A 919 36.64 56.53 53.65
CA PHE A 919 37.81 56.33 52.79
C PHE A 919 38.79 57.51 52.91
N GLY A 920 40.03 57.27 52.50
CA GLY A 920 41.09 58.29 52.51
C GLY A 920 41.44 58.76 51.11
N LEU A 921 41.83 60.03 51.00
CA LEU A 921 42.42 60.61 49.81
C LEU A 921 43.78 61.19 50.16
N CYS A 922 44.82 60.78 49.45
CA CYS A 922 46.16 61.32 49.61
C CYS A 922 46.68 61.87 48.28
N ILE A 923 47.09 63.13 48.28
CA ILE A 923 47.88 63.73 47.20
C ILE A 923 49.34 63.70 47.62
N LEU A 924 50.20 63.20 46.76
CA LEU A 924 51.63 63.04 47.03
C LEU A 924 52.45 63.65 45.89
N ASP A 925 53.53 64.35 46.24
CA ASP A 925 54.41 65.07 45.30
C ASP A 925 55.87 64.77 45.62
N ILE A 926 56.66 64.50 44.57
CA ILE A 926 58.08 64.19 44.71
C ILE A 926 58.87 65.46 45.02
N ASP A 927 59.53 65.49 46.17
CA ASP A 927 60.22 66.68 46.65
C ASP A 927 61.38 67.08 45.70
N PHE A 928 61.39 68.36 45.32
CA PHE A 928 62.40 68.94 44.43
C PHE A 928 62.53 68.22 43.08
N PHE A 929 61.45 67.63 42.56
CA PHE A 929 61.48 66.93 41.27
C PHE A 929 61.98 67.80 40.11
N LYS A 930 61.63 69.09 40.09
CA LYS A 930 62.18 70.04 39.11
C LYS A 930 63.73 70.04 39.07
N LYS A 931 64.41 69.96 40.23
CA LYS A 931 65.88 69.86 40.27
C LYS A 931 66.40 68.58 39.62
N VAL A 932 65.63 67.49 39.69
CA VAL A 932 65.99 66.23 39.02
C VAL A 932 65.98 66.44 37.51
N ASN A 933 64.93 67.06 36.97
CA ASN A 933 64.85 67.39 35.55
C ASN A 933 65.94 68.37 35.13
N ASP A 934 66.16 69.43 35.91
CA ASP A 934 67.15 70.46 35.59
C ASP A 934 68.59 69.93 35.62
N THR A 935 68.88 68.94 36.48
CA THR A 935 70.24 68.38 36.66
C THR A 935 70.53 67.20 35.75
N PHE A 936 69.57 66.29 35.59
CA PHE A 936 69.78 64.99 34.92
C PHE A 936 68.99 64.86 33.61
N GLY A 937 68.21 65.88 33.25
CA GLY A 937 67.36 65.89 32.07
C GLY A 937 66.03 65.18 32.28
N HIS A 938 65.02 65.57 31.50
CA HIS A 938 63.67 65.04 31.57
C HIS A 938 63.60 63.51 31.41
N GLN A 939 64.47 62.90 30.59
CA GLN A 939 64.48 61.43 30.43
C GLN A 939 64.82 60.68 31.72
N VAL A 940 65.65 61.27 32.59
CA VAL A 940 65.97 60.68 33.89
C VAL A 940 64.83 60.95 34.87
N GLY A 941 64.22 62.13 34.84
CA GLY A 941 63.00 62.41 35.62
C GLY A 941 61.85 61.47 35.27
N ASP A 942 61.66 61.15 33.99
CA ASP A 942 60.66 60.20 33.52
C ASP A 942 60.85 58.81 34.12
N LYS A 943 62.09 58.34 34.20
CA LYS A 943 62.42 57.07 34.87
C LYS A 943 62.11 57.10 36.35
N VAL A 944 62.38 58.23 37.02
CA VAL A 944 62.04 58.43 38.43
C VAL A 944 60.53 58.37 38.63
N LEU A 945 59.73 58.96 37.74
CA LEU A 945 58.26 58.89 37.81
C LEU A 945 57.74 57.46 37.61
N ILE A 946 58.32 56.70 36.68
CA ILE A 946 57.98 55.28 36.47
C ILE A 946 58.31 54.46 37.71
N GLU A 947 59.52 54.59 38.24
CA GLU A 947 59.98 53.88 39.43
C GLU A 947 59.12 54.25 40.66
N PHE A 948 58.82 55.53 40.84
CA PHE A 948 57.92 56.03 41.89
C PHE A 948 56.51 55.45 41.77
N SER A 949 55.94 55.42 40.57
CA SER A 949 54.62 54.82 40.34
C SER A 949 54.58 53.32 40.63
N ASN A 950 55.67 52.60 40.37
CA ASN A 950 55.80 51.17 40.68
C ASN A 950 55.91 50.93 42.18
N ILE A 951 56.61 51.80 42.91
CA ILE A 951 56.65 51.77 44.38
C ILE A 951 55.23 51.91 44.93
N LEU A 952 54.48 52.91 44.48
CA LEU A 952 53.09 53.06 44.91
C LEU A 952 52.26 51.81 44.58
N LYS A 953 52.28 51.33 43.34
CA LYS A 953 51.53 50.13 42.89
C LYS A 953 51.83 48.87 43.71
N ASN A 954 53.11 48.63 44.04
CA ASN A 954 53.54 47.40 44.70
C ASN A 954 53.31 47.41 46.21
N HIS A 955 53.13 48.59 46.80
CA HIS A 955 52.99 48.78 48.24
C HIS A 955 51.58 49.24 48.65
N THR A 956 50.61 49.20 47.74
CA THR A 956 49.18 49.38 48.03
C THR A 956 48.38 48.14 47.64
N ARG A 957 47.13 48.06 48.11
CA ARG A 957 46.23 46.94 47.80
C ARG A 957 45.73 47.05 46.38
N LYS A 958 45.28 45.94 45.79
CA LYS A 958 44.60 45.92 44.48
C LYS A 958 43.34 46.79 44.45
N THR A 959 42.71 47.02 45.59
CA THR A 959 41.52 47.86 45.75
C THR A 959 41.85 49.34 45.93
N ASP A 960 43.11 49.68 46.23
CA ASP A 960 43.54 51.07 46.35
C ASP A 960 43.77 51.63 44.93
N ILE A 961 43.29 52.84 44.68
CA ILE A 961 43.31 53.45 43.36
C ILE A 961 44.47 54.43 43.31
N ILE A 962 45.40 54.19 42.39
CA ILE A 962 46.57 55.04 42.17
C ILE A 962 46.50 55.64 40.78
N GLY A 963 46.77 56.94 40.70
CA GLY A 963 46.93 57.61 39.42
C GLY A 963 47.85 58.81 39.50
N ARG A 964 48.27 59.28 38.33
CA ARG A 964 49.05 60.50 38.18
C ARG A 964 48.11 61.67 37.90
N TRP A 965 48.16 62.66 38.77
CA TRP A 965 47.29 63.84 38.72
C TRP A 965 47.90 64.98 37.91
N GLY A 966 49.22 65.15 38.03
CA GLY A 966 49.98 66.22 37.40
C GLY A 966 51.47 65.83 37.29
N GLY A 967 52.31 66.73 36.76
CA GLY A 967 53.73 66.51 36.44
C GLY A 967 54.44 65.51 37.37
N GLU A 968 54.60 65.84 38.64
CA GLU A 968 55.18 65.01 39.69
C GLU A 968 54.19 64.63 40.80
N GLU A 969 52.91 64.86 40.54
CA GLU A 969 51.83 64.73 41.51
C GLU A 969 51.03 63.45 41.26
N PHE A 970 50.82 62.70 42.33
CA PHE A 970 50.10 61.44 42.34
C PHE A 970 48.92 61.55 43.29
N ILE A 971 47.89 60.74 43.04
CA ILE A 971 46.75 60.58 43.92
C ILE A 971 46.60 59.12 44.29
N LEU A 972 46.33 58.90 45.57
CA LEU A 972 45.95 57.63 46.13
C LEU A 972 44.58 57.76 46.79
N ILE A 973 43.60 57.01 46.29
CA ILE A 973 42.28 56.84 46.91
C ILE A 973 42.31 55.48 47.62
N ILE A 974 41.95 55.47 48.90
CA ILE A 974 42.07 54.30 49.77
C ILE A 974 40.68 53.93 50.29
N PRO A 975 39.91 53.13 49.53
CA PRO A 975 38.61 52.65 49.95
C PRO A 975 38.68 51.80 51.22
N GLU A 976 37.56 51.83 51.96
CA GLU A 976 37.25 50.84 53.01
C GLU A 976 38.35 50.67 54.06
N ALA A 977 38.93 51.78 54.51
CA ALA A 977 39.98 51.78 55.54
C ALA A 977 39.70 52.81 56.64
N LYS A 978 39.97 52.43 57.88
CA LYS A 978 39.89 53.33 59.04
C LYS A 978 41.05 54.33 59.00
N GLN A 979 40.86 55.49 59.62
CA GLN A 979 41.87 56.57 59.67
C GLN A 979 43.24 56.06 60.11
N GLU A 980 43.32 55.26 61.17
CA GLU A 980 44.58 54.67 61.66
C GLU A 980 45.28 53.78 60.62
N GLY A 981 44.52 52.98 59.87
CA GLY A 981 45.08 52.09 58.84
C GLY A 981 45.58 52.86 57.62
N ILE A 982 44.89 53.94 57.26
CA ILE A 982 45.29 54.82 56.17
C ILE A 982 46.57 55.57 56.55
N SER A 983 46.64 56.15 57.75
CA SER A 983 47.85 56.85 58.22
C SER A 983 49.06 55.91 58.26
N LYS A 984 48.89 54.66 58.72
CA LYS A 984 49.95 53.63 58.67
C LYS A 984 50.42 53.31 57.24
N LEU A 985 49.50 53.23 56.28
CA LEU A 985 49.85 53.01 54.87
C LEU A 985 50.67 54.19 54.31
N ILE A 986 50.25 55.43 54.57
CA ILE A 986 50.97 56.61 54.09
C ILE A 986 52.34 56.74 54.76
N GLU A 987 52.46 56.44 56.06
CA GLU A 987 53.75 56.38 56.76
C GLU A 987 54.67 55.30 56.17
N HIS A 988 54.11 54.12 55.85
CA HIS A 988 54.85 53.05 55.21
C HIS A 988 55.36 53.46 53.82
N LEU A 989 54.51 54.06 52.99
CA LEU A 989 54.89 54.56 51.66
C LEU A 989 55.97 55.64 51.76
N LYS A 990 55.82 56.59 52.68
CA LYS A 990 56.85 57.62 52.95
C LYS A 990 58.19 56.98 53.29
N SER A 991 58.21 56.02 54.22
CA SER A 991 59.42 55.32 54.65
C SER A 991 60.09 54.53 53.50
N ILE A 992 59.29 53.85 52.66
CA ILE A 992 59.82 53.13 51.50
C ILE A 992 60.42 54.10 50.50
N ILE A 993 59.72 55.17 50.16
CA ILE A 993 60.20 56.17 49.19
C ILE A 993 61.52 56.78 49.68
N GLU A 994 61.59 57.21 50.93
CA GLU A 994 62.80 57.80 51.53
C GLU A 994 64.01 56.84 51.53
N ASN A 995 63.76 55.54 51.68
CA ASN A 995 64.82 54.52 51.69
C ASN A 995 65.14 53.94 50.31
N THR A 996 64.32 54.21 49.30
CA THR A 996 64.55 53.71 47.95
C THR A 996 65.61 54.54 47.23
N HIS A 997 66.53 53.87 46.57
CA HIS A 997 67.56 54.50 45.75
C HIS A 997 67.09 54.55 44.29
N PHE A 998 66.70 55.73 43.82
CA PHE A 998 66.28 55.92 42.43
C PHE A 998 67.50 55.96 41.53
N CYS A 999 67.46 55.18 40.45
CA CYS A 999 68.61 55.01 39.55
C CYS A 999 69.10 56.37 39.02
N LYS A 1000 70.41 56.65 39.16
CA LYS A 1000 71.11 57.90 38.76
C LYS A 1000 70.83 59.17 39.58
N VAL A 1001 69.75 59.26 40.33
CA VAL A 1001 69.36 60.50 41.06
C VAL A 1001 69.47 60.37 42.58
N GLY A 1002 69.77 59.16 43.08
CA GLY A 1002 69.96 58.88 44.48
C GLY A 1002 68.66 58.79 45.27
N LYS A 1003 68.72 59.06 46.57
CA LYS A 1003 67.53 59.06 47.44
C LYS A 1003 66.64 60.26 47.11
N LYS A 1004 65.33 60.03 47.10
CA LYS A 1004 64.30 61.07 46.96
C LYS A 1004 63.26 60.90 48.06
N THR A 1005 62.64 62.02 48.41
CA THR A 1005 61.54 62.06 49.38
C THR A 1005 60.29 62.57 48.69
N ALA A 1006 59.14 62.37 49.33
CA ALA A 1006 57.88 62.93 48.87
C ALA A 1006 57.17 63.63 50.03
N SER A 1007 56.39 64.65 49.67
CA SER A 1007 55.47 65.31 50.59
C SER A 1007 54.06 64.76 50.37
N PHE A 1008 53.31 64.58 51.45
CA PHE A 1008 52.01 63.91 51.45
C PHE A 1008 50.95 64.81 52.10
N GLY A 1009 49.89 65.12 51.36
CA GLY A 1009 48.67 65.73 51.86
C GLY A 1009 47.58 64.68 52.02
N LEU A 1010 47.20 64.37 53.25
CA LEU A 1010 46.21 63.33 53.56
C LEU A 1010 44.92 63.98 54.07
N THR A 1011 43.77 63.55 53.54
CA THR A 1011 42.47 63.89 54.10
C THR A 1011 41.55 62.67 54.11
N PHE A 1012 40.49 62.76 54.89
CA PHE A 1012 39.46 61.74 55.02
C PHE A 1012 38.13 62.28 54.54
N TYR A 1013 37.32 61.39 53.97
CA TYR A 1013 35.95 61.73 53.60
C TYR A 1013 35.17 62.22 54.83
N ILE A 1014 34.54 63.37 54.67
CA ILE A 1014 33.57 63.95 55.58
C ILE A 1014 32.22 63.93 54.86
N LYS A 1015 31.15 63.65 55.61
CA LYS A 1015 29.80 63.59 55.06
C LYS A 1015 29.47 64.87 54.26
N ASN A 1016 28.95 64.68 53.05
CA ASN A 1016 28.62 65.73 52.05
C ASN A 1016 29.84 66.37 51.36
N ASP A 1017 30.99 65.71 51.40
CA ASP A 1017 32.12 66.10 50.56
C ASP A 1017 31.83 65.93 49.07
N THR A 1018 32.36 66.84 48.27
CA THR A 1018 32.48 66.73 46.82
C THR A 1018 33.90 66.33 46.44
N SER A 1019 34.10 65.83 45.22
CA SER A 1019 35.45 65.55 44.70
C SER A 1019 36.35 66.78 44.79
N GLU A 1020 35.82 67.96 44.46
CA GLU A 1020 36.53 69.24 44.57
C GLU A 1020 36.89 69.60 46.02
N SER A 1021 35.97 69.45 46.98
CA SER A 1021 36.24 69.79 48.40
C SER A 1021 37.27 68.85 49.03
N MET A 1022 37.27 67.57 48.68
CA MET A 1022 38.28 66.62 49.14
C MET A 1022 39.66 66.88 48.51
N LEU A 1023 39.70 67.07 47.19
CA LEU A 1023 40.96 67.36 46.49
C LEU A 1023 41.60 68.64 47.02
N LYS A 1024 40.81 69.72 47.18
CA LYS A 1024 41.30 70.99 47.71
C LYS A 1024 41.92 70.84 49.10
N ARG A 1025 41.26 70.10 50.00
CA ARG A 1025 41.78 69.89 51.35
C ARG A 1025 43.04 69.01 51.39
N ALA A 1026 43.12 68.01 50.52
CA ALA A 1026 44.33 67.21 50.37
C ALA A 1026 45.48 68.04 49.77
N ASP A 1027 45.19 68.95 48.84
CA ASP A 1027 46.17 69.88 48.27
C ASP A 1027 46.66 70.91 49.30
N ASP A 1028 45.75 71.51 50.08
CA ASP A 1028 46.09 72.40 51.19
C ASP A 1028 47.00 71.69 52.21
N ALA A 1029 46.74 70.41 52.48
CA ALA A 1029 47.57 69.58 53.34
C ALA A 1029 48.97 69.34 52.71
N LEU A 1030 49.03 69.04 51.41
CA LEU A 1030 50.29 68.86 50.69
C LEU A 1030 51.13 70.15 50.67
N TYR A 1031 50.48 71.29 50.44
CA TYR A 1031 51.12 72.60 50.48
C TYR A 1031 51.74 72.88 51.85
N GLN A 1032 51.03 72.57 52.94
CA GLN A 1032 51.59 72.66 54.29
C GLN A 1032 52.76 71.70 54.50
N ALA A 1033 52.72 70.48 53.96
CA ALA A 1033 53.83 69.53 54.03
C ALA A 1033 55.09 70.10 53.36
N LYS A 1034 54.94 70.72 52.19
CA LYS A 1034 56.03 71.38 51.45
C LYS A 1034 56.63 72.56 52.23
N ASN A 1035 55.80 73.39 52.87
CA ASN A 1035 56.27 74.57 53.61
C ASN A 1035 56.87 74.26 54.97
N LYS A 1036 56.42 73.21 55.65
CA LYS A 1036 56.95 72.83 56.98
C LYS A 1036 58.31 72.11 56.92
N GLY A 1037 58.88 71.92 55.73
CA GLY A 1037 60.22 71.34 55.53
C GLY A 1037 60.25 70.05 54.72
N ARG A 1038 59.16 69.70 54.00
CA ARG A 1038 59.08 68.53 53.10
C ARG A 1038 59.31 67.18 53.79
N ASN A 1039 59.36 66.08 53.03
CA ASN A 1039 59.46 64.69 53.51
C ASN A 1039 58.56 64.40 54.73
N ARG A 1040 57.28 64.72 54.61
CA ARG A 1040 56.32 64.58 55.73
C ARG A 1040 54.90 64.42 55.25
N ILE A 1041 54.09 63.98 56.19
CA ILE A 1041 52.65 63.84 56.05
C ILE A 1041 52.03 65.00 56.82
N VAL A 1042 51.15 65.74 56.16
CA VAL A 1042 50.24 66.68 56.83
C VAL A 1042 48.82 66.19 56.58
N GLN A 1043 48.04 66.19 57.65
CA GLN A 1043 46.63 65.83 57.64
C GLN A 1043 45.81 67.04 58.05
N ILE A 1044 44.74 67.35 57.31
CA ILE A 1044 43.76 68.40 57.61
C ILE A 1044 42.39 67.76 57.82
#